data_AF-A0A9P5W1D2-F1
#
_entry.id   AF-A0A9P5W1D2-F1
#
_cell.length_a   1.000
_cell.length_b   1.000
_cell.length_c   1.000
_cell.angle_alpha   90.00
_cell.angle_beta   90.00
_cell.angle_gamma   90.00
#
_symmetry.space_group_name_H-M   'P 1'
#
loop_
_entity.id
_entity.type
_entity.pdbx_description
1 polymer ?
#
loop_
_entity_poly.entity_id
_entity_poly.type
_entity_poly.pdbx_seq_one_letter_code
_entity_poly.pdbx_strand_id
1 'polypeptide(L)'
;MDFEPPEPDTRLAGTPQLACCLSLLQATSLLDDILDSPTRNWVQTAKDDADELERLKTLATDVIRAFKRDEFKDAKAVTEVVYLAPVLEKDDFRYLLREFHSGIKQSIMLDVHQLEGLAQLIQGADKTYLVADDLVKVLELLSTRLRDTHQQSTGHLYQLTLAVSHVLDAMADVEVKGLDREKLHEPLSSYLNELKDSTDAYLVYQAAYAYQALLCVPDNEKLWQAALRRTRKVAQGVSGLVSAVKGIDLSRFLEGLEDIQEGLAGAPRVLGGIKSVYGRAMSLATSGRRFLECLKEGLSFNRKCAWYPALRGADTLIRNGHLAEFRTLVCEAPCRQDPAFQWGICQRLGELAINPAWDPETRRGAIAFLGEIYSNDAEWGQQTSVKQWILGILMELSFRSGGEMQFAETLLQDLRKDGDAAKRELYQVCRENGPGIHPLKIASPAPGSPSLLDRVQGRPDVEGNLRQLRRQRLKERGAGVYIPLQAKASLQASDETCVALMEEMEEFLESNQVVFLLLGDSGAGKSTFNRALECSLWKKYKKKSGVIPLYISLPAIDKPEHDMIAKQLRKAEFTEPQIKELKLHRKFVLICDGYDESQQTHNLYIRNHLNEPGEWQAKMVISCRSEYIGIDYRDRFQPSD
;
A
#
# COMPACT_ATOMS: atom_id res chain seq x y z
N MET A 1 -14.68 12.61 -1.76
CA MET A 1 -15.07 11.30 -2.30
C MET A 1 -16.36 10.92 -1.61
N ASP A 2 -17.45 10.75 -2.36
CA ASP A 2 -18.66 10.10 -1.83
C ASP A 2 -18.32 8.60 -1.70
N PHE A 3 -17.77 8.22 -0.55
CA PHE A 3 -17.45 6.85 -0.24
C PHE A 3 -18.69 6.19 0.38
N GLU A 4 -19.28 5.23 -0.32
CA GLU A 4 -20.36 4.42 0.24
C GLU A 4 -19.71 3.20 0.93
N PRO A 5 -19.79 3.09 2.27
CA PRO A 5 -19.16 2.01 2.99
C PRO A 5 -19.81 0.66 2.65
N PRO A 6 -19.02 -0.40 2.39
CA PRO A 6 -19.57 -1.72 2.09
C PRO A 6 -20.24 -2.33 3.32
N GLU A 7 -21.29 -3.12 3.14
CA GLU A 7 -21.82 -3.93 4.23
C GLU A 7 -20.74 -4.92 4.73
N PRO A 8 -20.67 -5.23 6.04
CA PRO A 8 -19.73 -6.22 6.56
C PRO A 8 -19.79 -7.54 5.79
N ASP A 9 -18.65 -8.23 5.67
CA ASP A 9 -18.49 -9.47 4.90
C ASP A 9 -18.80 -9.38 3.38
N THR A 10 -19.15 -8.22 2.83
CA THR A 10 -19.40 -8.10 1.37
C THR A 10 -18.13 -8.00 0.52
N ARG A 11 -18.30 -8.33 -0.76
CA ARG A 11 -17.27 -8.21 -1.79
C ARG A 11 -16.96 -6.74 -2.07
N LEU A 12 -15.70 -6.37 -1.94
CA LEU A 12 -15.21 -5.05 -2.31
C LEU A 12 -15.15 -4.88 -3.83
N ALA A 13 -15.39 -3.65 -4.29
CA ALA A 13 -15.38 -3.26 -5.70
C ALA A 13 -13.96 -3.11 -6.28
N GLY A 14 -12.96 -2.88 -5.42
CA GLY A 14 -11.57 -2.72 -5.86
C GLY A 14 -10.60 -2.40 -4.72
N THR A 15 -9.30 -2.50 -5.02
CA THR A 15 -8.21 -2.25 -4.07
C THR A 15 -8.23 -0.83 -3.47
N PRO A 16 -8.64 0.23 -4.18
CA PRO A 16 -8.86 1.54 -3.57
C PRO A 16 -9.93 1.54 -2.47
N GLN A 17 -11.01 0.76 -2.62
CA GLN A 17 -12.06 0.65 -1.59
C GLN A 17 -11.51 -0.08 -0.35
N LEU A 18 -10.70 -1.13 -0.55
CA LEU A 18 -10.00 -1.84 0.53
C LEU A 18 -9.05 -0.90 1.31
N ALA A 19 -8.22 -0.16 0.59
CA ALA A 19 -7.31 0.83 1.19
C ALA A 19 -8.09 1.89 1.97
N CYS A 20 -9.19 2.41 1.41
CA CYS A 20 -10.05 3.38 2.10
C CYS A 20 -10.63 2.81 3.39
N CYS A 21 -11.20 1.60 3.35
CA CYS A 21 -11.76 0.93 4.54
C CYS A 21 -10.70 0.79 5.65
N LEU A 22 -9.51 0.30 5.31
CA LEU A 22 -8.43 0.12 6.28
C LEU A 22 -7.90 1.46 6.81
N SER A 23 -7.77 2.49 5.97
CA SER A 23 -7.39 3.84 6.39
C SER A 23 -8.39 4.43 7.38
N LEU A 24 -9.69 4.30 7.13
CA LEU A 24 -10.75 4.79 8.02
C LEU A 24 -10.75 4.06 9.37
N LEU A 25 -10.45 2.77 9.37
CA LEU A 25 -10.35 1.96 10.59
C LEU A 25 -9.09 2.31 11.41
N GLN A 26 -8.00 2.71 10.75
CA GLN A 26 -6.76 3.19 11.37
C GLN A 26 -6.82 4.67 11.76
N ALA A 27 -7.80 5.43 11.27
CA ALA A 27 -7.91 6.86 11.49
C ALA A 27 -8.11 7.19 12.99
N THR A 28 -7.33 8.17 13.45
CA THR A 28 -7.43 8.77 14.78
C THR A 28 -8.76 9.52 14.94
N SER A 29 -9.19 9.73 16.19
CA SER A 29 -10.45 10.40 16.56
C SER A 29 -10.66 11.80 15.95
N LEU A 30 -9.62 12.45 15.42
CA LEU A 30 -9.70 13.75 14.74
C LEU A 30 -10.38 13.69 13.36
N LEU A 31 -10.37 12.54 12.69
CA LEU A 31 -11.11 12.36 11.44
C LEU A 31 -12.61 12.14 11.68
N ASP A 32 -13.02 11.71 12.88
CA ASP A 32 -14.43 11.43 13.20
C ASP A 32 -15.30 12.70 13.06
N ASP A 33 -14.75 13.89 13.26
CA ASP A 33 -15.49 15.17 13.12
C ASP A 33 -15.71 15.59 11.66
N ILE A 34 -14.92 15.06 10.71
CA ILE A 34 -14.96 15.43 9.28
C ILE A 34 -15.82 14.43 8.48
N LEU A 35 -16.00 13.21 8.99
CA LEU A 35 -16.79 12.18 8.33
C LEU A 35 -18.29 12.49 8.36
N ASP A 36 -18.98 12.11 7.29
CA ASP A 36 -20.44 12.16 7.26
C ASP A 36 -21.05 11.13 8.23
N SER A 37 -22.33 11.31 8.57
CA SER A 37 -23.02 10.46 9.55
C SER A 37 -23.01 8.96 9.17
N PRO A 38 -23.25 8.56 7.91
CA PRO A 38 -23.16 7.16 7.49
C PRO A 38 -21.77 6.55 7.66
N THR A 39 -20.71 7.24 7.22
CA THR A 39 -19.34 6.71 7.32
C THR A 39 -18.90 6.59 8.78
N ARG A 40 -19.27 7.55 9.64
CA ARG A 40 -18.97 7.47 11.08
C ARG A 40 -19.65 6.26 11.74
N ASN A 41 -20.93 6.02 11.44
CA ASN A 41 -21.65 4.86 11.96
C ASN A 41 -21.03 3.54 11.48
N TRP A 42 -20.62 3.48 10.21
CA TRP A 42 -19.93 2.31 9.69
C TRP A 42 -18.58 2.08 10.39
N VAL A 43 -17.75 3.12 10.53
CA VAL A 43 -16.45 3.02 11.22
C VAL A 43 -16.64 2.54 12.66
N GLN A 44 -17.62 3.09 13.39
CA GLN A 44 -17.89 2.67 14.76
C GLN A 44 -18.30 1.19 14.82
N THR A 45 -19.22 0.77 13.95
CA THR A 45 -19.69 -0.62 13.87
C THR A 45 -18.55 -1.58 13.48
N ALA A 46 -17.71 -1.18 12.52
CA ALA A 46 -16.61 -2.00 12.02
C ALA A 46 -15.40 -2.02 12.98
N LYS A 47 -15.18 -0.97 13.79
CA LYS A 47 -14.20 -0.99 14.90
C LYS A 47 -14.64 -1.95 16.01
N ASP A 48 -15.95 -2.03 16.26
CA ASP A 48 -16.53 -2.95 17.24
C ASP A 48 -16.62 -4.40 16.70
N ASP A 49 -16.57 -4.59 15.36
CA ASP A 49 -16.48 -5.88 14.69
C ASP A 49 -15.02 -6.29 14.39
N ALA A 50 -14.37 -6.86 15.42
CA ALA A 50 -13.00 -7.36 15.30
C ALA A 50 -12.81 -8.39 14.17
N ASP A 51 -13.87 -9.11 13.76
CA ASP A 51 -13.82 -10.11 12.71
C ASP A 51 -13.74 -9.46 11.31
N GLU A 52 -14.43 -8.34 11.11
CA GLU A 52 -14.42 -7.57 9.85
C GLU A 52 -13.09 -6.85 9.64
N LEU A 53 -12.54 -6.19 10.67
CA LEU A 53 -11.21 -5.59 10.61
C LEU A 53 -10.15 -6.63 10.20
N GLU A 54 -10.23 -7.81 10.81
CA GLU A 54 -9.34 -8.93 10.57
C GLU A 54 -9.58 -9.57 9.18
N ARG A 55 -10.79 -9.45 8.60
CA ARG A 55 -11.08 -9.80 7.19
C ARG A 55 -10.31 -8.89 6.25
N LEU A 56 -10.47 -7.58 6.42
CA LEU A 56 -9.90 -6.56 5.53
C LEU A 56 -8.37 -6.61 5.56
N LYS A 57 -7.77 -6.78 6.74
CA LYS A 57 -6.32 -7.01 6.88
C LYS A 57 -5.86 -8.26 6.13
N THR A 58 -6.55 -9.39 6.35
CA THR A 58 -6.22 -10.64 5.65
C THR A 58 -6.31 -10.48 4.14
N LEU A 59 -7.31 -9.74 3.65
CA LEU A 59 -7.53 -9.48 2.24
C LEU A 59 -6.37 -8.66 1.64
N ALA A 60 -5.91 -7.61 2.32
CA ALA A 60 -4.75 -6.83 1.92
C ALA A 60 -3.48 -7.70 1.86
N THR A 61 -3.25 -8.54 2.88
CA THR A 61 -2.12 -9.48 2.88
C THR A 61 -2.21 -10.50 1.73
N ASP A 62 -3.41 -11.03 1.46
CA ASP A 62 -3.61 -11.99 0.38
C ASP A 62 -3.43 -11.37 -1.02
N VAL A 63 -3.73 -10.08 -1.20
CA VAL A 63 -3.38 -9.31 -2.42
C VAL A 63 -1.87 -9.24 -2.62
N ILE A 64 -1.08 -8.97 -1.56
CA ILE A 64 0.39 -8.98 -1.65
C ILE A 64 0.91 -10.38 -1.99
N ARG A 65 0.34 -11.42 -1.38
CA ARG A 65 0.71 -12.81 -1.71
C ARG A 65 0.35 -13.18 -3.14
N ALA A 66 -0.76 -12.67 -3.67
CA ALA A 66 -1.13 -12.84 -5.06
C ALA A 66 -0.13 -12.14 -5.99
N PHE A 67 0.29 -10.91 -5.67
CA PHE A 67 1.28 -10.16 -6.44
C PHE A 67 2.62 -10.90 -6.56
N LYS A 68 3.08 -11.56 -5.49
CA LYS A 68 4.29 -12.38 -5.57
C LYS A 68 4.17 -13.56 -6.53
N ARG A 69 3.00 -14.20 -6.55
CA ARG A 69 2.73 -15.37 -7.40
C ARG A 69 2.45 -14.96 -8.84
N ASP A 70 2.24 -13.67 -9.08
CA ASP A 70 2.02 -13.15 -10.41
C ASP A 70 3.32 -13.20 -11.21
N GLU A 71 3.28 -13.95 -12.31
CA GLU A 71 4.40 -14.04 -13.25
C GLU A 71 4.57 -12.72 -14.00
N PHE A 72 3.47 -12.02 -14.27
CA PHE A 72 3.44 -10.76 -15.00
C PHE A 72 3.04 -9.62 -14.05
N LYS A 73 4.04 -9.00 -13.41
CA LYS A 73 3.87 -7.84 -12.53
C LYS A 73 3.69 -6.56 -13.35
N ASP A 74 2.62 -6.51 -14.13
CA ASP A 74 2.28 -5.36 -14.97
C ASP A 74 1.99 -4.09 -14.14
N ALA A 75 1.86 -2.95 -14.84
CA ALA A 75 1.58 -1.67 -14.21
C ALA A 75 0.35 -1.69 -13.29
N LYS A 76 -0.67 -2.47 -13.64
CA LYS A 76 -1.91 -2.59 -12.88
C LYS A 76 -1.67 -3.31 -11.56
N ALA A 77 -1.01 -4.47 -11.61
CA ALA A 77 -0.67 -5.26 -10.43
C ALA A 77 0.22 -4.46 -9.46
N VAL A 78 1.22 -3.74 -10.00
CA VAL A 78 2.07 -2.84 -9.21
C VAL A 78 1.25 -1.73 -8.54
N THR A 79 0.37 -1.07 -9.30
CA THR A 79 -0.47 0.02 -8.79
C THR A 79 -1.34 -0.46 -7.63
N GLU A 80 -1.96 -1.64 -7.75
CA GLU A 80 -2.80 -2.21 -6.68
C GLU A 80 -2.05 -2.40 -5.36
N VAL A 81 -0.86 -3.02 -5.39
CA VAL A 81 -0.10 -3.26 -4.15
C VAL A 81 0.47 -1.97 -3.55
N VAL A 82 0.81 -1.00 -4.38
CA VAL A 82 1.26 0.32 -3.92
C VAL A 82 0.12 1.09 -3.26
N TYR A 83 -1.11 1.01 -3.78
CA TYR A 83 -2.28 1.63 -3.13
C TYR A 83 -2.52 1.13 -1.71
N LEU A 84 -2.16 -0.11 -1.41
CA LEU A 84 -2.27 -0.67 -0.06
C LEU A 84 -1.15 -0.20 0.86
N ALA A 85 -0.01 0.26 0.34
CA ALA A 85 1.19 0.57 1.12
C ALA A 85 0.95 1.39 2.42
N PRO A 86 0.14 2.47 2.40
CA PRO A 86 -0.07 3.29 3.59
C PRO A 86 -0.84 2.57 4.72
N VAL A 87 -1.58 1.51 4.39
CA VAL A 87 -2.45 0.79 5.34
C VAL A 87 -1.91 -0.59 5.73
N LEU A 88 -0.76 -1.00 5.18
CA LEU A 88 -0.16 -2.28 5.49
C LEU A 88 0.38 -2.33 6.92
N GLU A 89 0.39 -3.54 7.48
CA GLU A 89 1.20 -3.82 8.66
C GLU A 89 2.68 -3.87 8.29
N LYS A 90 3.55 -3.59 9.27
CA LYS A 90 5.00 -3.46 9.06
C LYS A 90 5.62 -4.67 8.35
N ASP A 91 5.22 -5.88 8.71
CA ASP A 91 5.76 -7.11 8.12
C ASP A 91 5.37 -7.29 6.65
N ASP A 92 4.12 -6.96 6.32
CA ASP A 92 3.59 -7.00 4.96
C ASP A 92 4.23 -5.91 4.08
N PHE A 93 4.42 -4.71 4.63
CA PHE A 93 5.17 -3.63 3.97
C PHE A 93 6.61 -4.06 3.67
N ARG A 94 7.34 -4.59 4.67
CA ARG A 94 8.73 -5.05 4.49
C ARG A 94 8.81 -6.22 3.53
N TYR A 95 7.79 -7.07 3.49
CA TYR A 95 7.71 -8.14 2.51
C TYR A 95 7.58 -7.58 1.09
N LEU A 96 6.65 -6.65 0.87
CA LEU A 96 6.45 -6.02 -0.43
C LEU A 96 7.70 -5.25 -0.90
N LEU A 97 8.39 -4.54 -0.01
CA LEU A 97 9.66 -3.86 -0.31
C LEU A 97 10.73 -4.84 -0.80
N ARG A 98 10.86 -6.01 -0.17
CA ARG A 98 11.78 -7.07 -0.60
C ARG A 98 11.41 -7.63 -1.97
N GLU A 99 10.12 -7.78 -2.27
CA GLU A 99 9.66 -8.28 -3.56
C GLU A 99 10.01 -7.32 -4.70
N PHE A 100 9.81 -6.00 -4.53
CA PHE A 100 10.25 -5.00 -5.52
C PHE A 100 11.77 -4.97 -5.67
N HIS A 101 12.51 -4.94 -4.56
CA HIS A 101 13.97 -4.97 -4.61
C HIS A 101 14.48 -6.23 -5.33
N SER A 102 13.94 -7.41 -5.02
CA SER A 102 14.33 -8.67 -5.66
C SER A 102 14.03 -8.68 -7.15
N GLY A 103 12.85 -8.19 -7.54
CA GLY A 103 12.46 -8.13 -8.94
C GLY A 103 13.38 -7.21 -9.75
N ILE A 104 13.65 -5.98 -9.28
CA ILE A 104 14.60 -5.06 -9.93
C ILE A 104 16.02 -5.66 -9.98
N LYS A 105 16.45 -6.40 -8.96
CA LYS A 105 17.77 -7.05 -8.93
C LYS A 105 17.87 -8.19 -9.95
N GLN A 106 16.81 -8.95 -10.17
CA GLN A 106 16.84 -10.15 -11.02
C GLN A 106 16.54 -9.85 -12.50
N SER A 107 15.84 -8.77 -12.81
CA SER A 107 15.47 -8.44 -14.20
C SER A 107 16.70 -8.14 -15.07
N ILE A 108 16.78 -8.77 -16.25
CA ILE A 108 17.87 -8.48 -17.21
C ILE A 108 17.67 -7.09 -17.80
N MET A 109 16.46 -6.80 -18.28
CA MET A 109 16.04 -5.48 -18.75
C MET A 109 15.50 -4.64 -17.60
N LEU A 110 15.52 -3.31 -17.75
CA LEU A 110 14.94 -2.42 -16.76
C LEU A 110 13.41 -2.55 -16.77
N ASP A 111 12.84 -3.03 -15.68
CA ASP A 111 11.39 -3.04 -15.46
C ASP A 111 10.98 -1.70 -14.85
N VAL A 112 10.46 -0.81 -15.70
CA VAL A 112 10.06 0.55 -15.31
C VAL A 112 8.90 0.52 -14.32
N HIS A 113 7.96 -0.43 -14.44
CA HIS A 113 6.81 -0.53 -13.54
C HIS A 113 7.24 -0.92 -12.13
N GLN A 114 8.13 -1.90 -11.99
CA GLN A 114 8.66 -2.27 -10.67
C GLN A 114 9.49 -1.15 -10.05
N LEU A 115 10.25 -0.41 -10.86
CA LEU A 115 11.01 0.74 -10.41
C LEU A 115 10.12 1.87 -9.90
N GLU A 116 9.07 2.21 -10.64
CA GLU A 116 8.05 3.18 -10.23
C GLU A 116 7.32 2.71 -8.97
N GLY A 117 6.94 1.43 -8.90
CA GLY A 117 6.29 0.83 -7.76
C GLY A 117 7.13 0.87 -6.49
N LEU A 118 8.44 0.58 -6.58
CA LEU A 118 9.38 0.73 -5.48
C LEU A 118 9.44 2.19 -4.98
N ALA A 119 9.55 3.14 -5.92
CA ALA A 119 9.59 4.56 -5.61
C ALA A 119 8.33 5.02 -4.86
N GLN A 120 7.15 4.65 -5.37
CA GLN A 120 5.87 4.99 -4.76
C GLN A 120 5.66 4.30 -3.40
N LEU A 121 6.08 3.04 -3.27
CA LEU A 121 6.04 2.29 -2.01
C LEU A 121 6.84 3.00 -0.92
N ILE A 122 8.05 3.47 -1.23
CA ILE A 122 8.91 4.19 -0.28
C ILE A 122 8.32 5.56 0.06
N GLN A 123 7.78 6.29 -0.92
CA GLN A 123 7.18 7.61 -0.70
C GLN A 123 5.90 7.56 0.13
N GLY A 124 5.08 6.51 -0.03
CA GLY A 124 3.84 6.30 0.70
C GLY A 124 3.99 5.56 2.02
N ALA A 125 5.21 5.20 2.42
CA ALA A 125 5.48 4.44 3.63
C ALA A 125 5.29 5.27 4.90
N ASP A 126 4.82 4.62 5.97
CA ASP A 126 5.04 5.12 7.32
C ASP A 126 6.55 5.19 7.60
N LYS A 127 7.03 6.35 8.05
CA LYS A 127 8.46 6.59 8.31
C LYS A 127 9.04 5.58 9.31
N THR A 128 8.25 5.04 10.24
CA THR A 128 8.66 4.04 11.23
C THR A 128 8.90 2.64 10.62
N TYR A 129 8.47 2.43 9.38
CA TYR A 129 8.67 1.18 8.65
C TYR A 129 9.94 1.19 7.80
N LEU A 130 10.41 2.38 7.44
CA LEU A 130 11.63 2.58 6.66
C LEU A 130 12.87 2.39 7.56
N VAL A 131 13.60 1.30 7.32
CA VAL A 131 14.85 1.00 8.03
C VAL A 131 16.03 1.48 7.20
N ALA A 132 16.98 2.15 7.86
CA ALA A 132 18.15 2.74 7.21
C ALA A 132 18.94 1.75 6.34
N ASP A 133 19.21 0.55 6.85
CA ASP A 133 19.92 -0.51 6.11
C ASP A 133 19.18 -0.96 4.84
N ASP A 134 17.85 -1.04 4.87
CA ASP A 134 17.06 -1.39 3.69
C ASP A 134 17.15 -0.28 2.62
N LEU A 135 17.07 0.99 3.02
CA LEU A 135 17.22 2.13 2.11
C LEU A 135 18.62 2.20 1.48
N VAL A 136 19.67 1.93 2.26
CA VAL A 136 21.05 1.87 1.74
C VAL A 136 21.18 0.76 0.68
N LYS A 137 20.69 -0.45 0.96
CA LYS A 137 20.71 -1.56 -0.01
C LYS A 137 19.92 -1.27 -1.28
N VAL A 138 18.76 -0.60 -1.15
CA VAL A 138 17.99 -0.14 -2.30
C VAL A 138 18.78 0.88 -3.11
N LEU A 139 19.42 1.86 -2.46
CA LEU A 139 20.24 2.86 -3.14
C LEU A 139 21.45 2.24 -3.85
N GLU A 140 22.12 1.26 -3.24
CA GLU A 140 23.22 0.51 -3.85
C GLU A 140 22.78 -0.22 -5.13
N LEU A 141 21.62 -0.89 -5.09
CA LEU A 141 21.04 -1.56 -6.25
C LEU A 141 20.75 -0.55 -7.36
N LEU A 142 20.09 0.56 -7.05
CA LEU A 142 19.73 1.58 -8.04
C LEU A 142 20.97 2.28 -8.62
N SER A 143 21.97 2.58 -7.79
CA SER A 143 23.24 3.17 -8.22
C SER A 143 23.99 2.25 -9.19
N THR A 144 23.97 0.94 -8.93
CA THR A 144 24.58 -0.06 -9.82
C THR A 144 23.85 -0.10 -11.16
N ARG A 145 22.51 -0.23 -11.14
CA ARG A 145 21.69 -0.21 -12.37
C ARG A 145 21.85 1.08 -13.18
N LEU A 146 21.93 2.22 -12.50
CA LEU A 146 22.10 3.53 -13.12
C LEU A 146 23.44 3.63 -13.87
N ARG A 147 24.53 3.10 -13.29
CA ARG A 147 25.86 3.08 -13.93
C ARG A 147 25.98 2.05 -15.05
N ASP A 148 25.31 0.91 -14.91
CA ASP A 148 25.31 -0.16 -15.93
C ASP A 148 24.44 0.17 -17.15
N THR A 149 23.56 1.18 -17.03
CA THR A 149 22.67 1.60 -18.12
C THR A 149 23.44 2.40 -19.18
N HIS A 150 23.26 2.04 -20.44
CA HIS A 150 23.93 2.69 -21.57
C HIS A 150 23.57 4.19 -21.69
N GLN A 151 24.57 5.03 -21.95
CA GLN A 151 24.42 6.49 -21.97
C GLN A 151 23.39 7.02 -22.98
N GLN A 152 23.14 6.30 -24.08
CA GLN A 152 22.14 6.67 -25.07
C GLN A 152 20.69 6.37 -24.63
N SER A 153 20.48 5.59 -23.57
CA SER A 153 19.16 5.24 -23.05
C SER A 153 18.64 6.28 -22.06
N THR A 154 18.50 7.54 -22.50
CA THR A 154 18.18 8.68 -21.60
C THR A 154 16.88 8.51 -20.83
N GLY A 155 15.86 7.85 -21.42
CA GLY A 155 14.62 7.52 -20.72
C GLY A 155 14.81 6.54 -19.53
N HIS A 156 15.62 5.50 -19.70
CA HIS A 156 15.95 4.57 -18.60
C HIS A 156 16.80 5.26 -17.52
N LEU A 157 17.77 6.07 -17.93
CA LEU A 157 18.58 6.87 -17.01
C LEU A 157 17.71 7.83 -16.21
N TYR A 158 16.72 8.47 -16.84
CA TYR A 158 15.78 9.36 -16.17
C TYR A 158 14.98 8.61 -15.11
N GLN A 159 14.37 7.47 -15.45
CA GLN A 159 13.57 6.67 -14.51
C GLN A 159 14.40 6.17 -13.32
N LEU A 160 15.63 5.71 -13.56
CA LEU A 160 16.55 5.30 -12.49
C LEU A 160 16.98 6.48 -11.61
N THR A 161 17.32 7.62 -12.21
CA THR A 161 17.70 8.84 -11.46
C THR A 161 16.52 9.36 -10.62
N LEU A 162 15.30 9.23 -11.13
CA LEU A 162 14.08 9.56 -10.41
C LEU A 162 13.87 8.63 -9.22
N ALA A 163 13.98 7.31 -9.39
CA ALA A 163 13.92 6.37 -8.27
C ALA A 163 15.02 6.63 -7.23
N VAL A 164 16.25 6.93 -7.66
CA VAL A 164 17.36 7.33 -6.77
C VAL A 164 16.97 8.56 -5.95
N SER A 165 16.39 9.60 -6.57
CA SER A 165 15.98 10.80 -5.85
C SER A 165 14.93 10.52 -4.77
N HIS A 166 13.94 9.66 -5.05
CA HIS A 166 12.90 9.31 -4.08
C HIS A 166 13.47 8.53 -2.88
N VAL A 167 14.43 7.63 -3.12
CA VAL A 167 15.11 6.89 -2.05
C VAL A 167 15.94 7.85 -1.20
N LEU A 168 16.71 8.76 -1.82
CA LEU A 168 17.49 9.77 -1.10
C LEU A 168 16.59 10.72 -0.30
N ASP A 169 15.43 11.08 -0.85
CA ASP A 169 14.45 11.90 -0.17
C ASP A 169 13.93 11.23 1.11
N ALA A 170 13.61 9.94 1.01
CA ALA A 170 13.20 9.11 2.15
C ALA A 170 14.34 8.90 3.16
N MET A 171 15.58 8.73 2.70
CA MET A 171 16.76 8.65 3.57
C MET A 171 16.99 9.94 4.35
N ALA A 172 16.76 11.09 3.72
CA ALA A 172 16.81 12.38 4.41
C ALA A 172 15.66 12.51 5.44
N ASP A 173 14.45 12.04 5.10
CA ASP A 173 13.28 12.09 5.99
C ASP A 173 13.43 11.25 7.26
N VAL A 174 14.13 10.12 7.19
CA VAL A 174 14.41 9.22 8.33
C VAL A 174 15.81 9.41 8.91
N GLU A 175 16.51 10.47 8.52
CA GLU A 175 17.83 10.86 9.00
C GLU A 175 18.89 9.72 8.93
N VAL A 176 18.98 9.03 7.79
CA VAL A 176 20.04 8.03 7.57
C VAL A 176 21.42 8.71 7.67
N LYS A 177 22.36 8.06 8.37
CA LYS A 177 23.73 8.54 8.57
C LYS A 177 24.73 7.45 8.20
N GLY A 178 25.94 7.87 7.83
CA GLY A 178 27.06 6.96 7.63
C GLY A 178 26.99 6.20 6.31
N LEU A 179 26.48 6.85 5.26
CA LEU A 179 26.62 6.33 3.89
C LEU A 179 28.09 6.07 3.56
N ASP A 180 28.42 4.92 2.96
CA ASP A 180 29.81 4.62 2.60
C ASP A 180 30.29 5.60 1.54
N ARG A 181 31.29 6.42 1.91
CA ARG A 181 31.81 7.48 1.04
C ARG A 181 32.40 6.90 -0.25
N GLU A 182 33.28 5.92 -0.12
CA GLU A 182 34.08 5.38 -1.22
C GLU A 182 33.26 4.45 -2.14
N LYS A 183 32.34 3.67 -1.56
CA LYS A 183 31.59 2.67 -2.32
C LYS A 183 30.31 3.21 -2.95
N LEU A 184 29.71 4.23 -2.35
CA LEU A 184 28.37 4.67 -2.75
C LEU A 184 28.25 6.19 -2.94
N HIS A 185 28.60 6.99 -1.94
CA HIS A 185 28.33 8.44 -1.98
C HIS A 185 29.14 9.16 -3.06
N GLU A 186 30.47 9.00 -3.11
CA GLU A 186 31.31 9.63 -4.15
C GLU A 186 31.07 9.08 -5.56
N PRO A 187 30.99 7.75 -5.78
CA PRO A 187 30.69 7.23 -7.10
C PRO A 187 29.35 7.72 -7.64
N LEU A 188 28.32 7.78 -6.79
CA LEU A 188 27.00 8.25 -7.20
C LEU A 188 27.01 9.76 -7.47
N SER A 189 27.65 10.56 -6.63
CA SER A 189 27.73 12.02 -6.83
C SER A 189 28.51 12.36 -8.11
N SER A 190 29.61 11.66 -8.39
CA SER A 190 30.38 11.82 -9.63
C SER A 190 29.52 11.50 -10.85
N TYR A 191 28.82 10.35 -10.83
CA TYR A 191 27.97 9.93 -11.95
C TYR A 191 26.82 10.91 -12.19
N LEU A 192 26.12 11.35 -11.13
CA LEU A 192 25.05 12.35 -11.24
C LEU A 192 25.57 13.68 -11.81
N ASN A 193 26.79 14.08 -11.46
CA ASN A 193 27.43 15.27 -12.04
C ASN A 193 27.86 15.06 -13.50
N GLU A 194 28.22 13.85 -13.94
CA GLU A 194 28.49 13.56 -15.35
C GLU A 194 27.22 13.65 -16.21
N LEU A 195 26.06 13.29 -15.65
CA LEU A 195 24.77 13.42 -16.36
C LEU A 195 24.43 14.86 -16.73
N LYS A 196 25.07 15.86 -16.12
CA LYS A 196 24.92 17.27 -16.52
C LYS A 196 25.31 17.50 -17.97
N ASP A 197 26.13 16.64 -18.59
CA ASP A 197 26.60 16.79 -19.96
C ASP A 197 25.65 16.13 -20.99
N SER A 198 24.58 15.49 -20.52
CA SER A 198 23.50 14.96 -21.36
C SER A 198 22.84 16.05 -22.20
N THR A 199 22.33 15.67 -23.37
CA THR A 199 21.49 16.50 -24.24
C THR A 199 20.02 16.53 -23.81
N ASP A 200 19.63 15.68 -22.88
CA ASP A 200 18.26 15.56 -22.37
C ASP A 200 18.07 16.43 -21.12
N ALA A 201 17.30 17.52 -21.26
CA ALA A 201 17.07 18.49 -20.20
C ALA A 201 16.37 17.90 -18.97
N TYR A 202 15.49 16.92 -19.14
CA TYR A 202 14.76 16.29 -18.05
C TYR A 202 15.68 15.41 -17.21
N LEU A 203 16.54 14.65 -17.87
CA LEU A 203 17.59 13.88 -17.20
C LEU A 203 18.55 14.80 -16.45
N VAL A 204 18.96 15.92 -17.05
CA VAL A 204 19.87 16.90 -16.41
C VAL A 204 19.23 17.51 -15.16
N TYR A 205 17.97 17.92 -15.24
CA TYR A 205 17.22 18.42 -14.08
C TYR A 205 17.12 17.36 -12.98
N GLN A 206 16.71 16.15 -13.34
CA GLN A 206 16.51 15.05 -12.39
C GLN A 206 17.82 14.64 -11.72
N ALA A 207 18.94 14.65 -12.45
CA ALA A 207 20.26 14.41 -11.90
C ALA A 207 20.68 15.50 -10.91
N ALA A 208 20.39 16.77 -11.20
CA ALA A 208 20.62 17.87 -10.26
C ALA A 208 19.79 17.72 -8.99
N TYR A 209 18.51 17.34 -9.11
CA TYR A 209 17.64 17.07 -7.96
C TYR A 209 18.19 15.92 -7.10
N ALA A 210 18.52 14.78 -7.72
CA ALA A 210 19.11 13.64 -7.02
C ALA A 210 20.45 14.00 -6.35
N TYR A 211 21.26 14.85 -6.99
CA TYR A 211 22.51 15.34 -6.42
C TYR A 211 22.26 16.19 -5.16
N GLN A 212 21.28 17.11 -5.19
CA GLN A 212 20.90 17.90 -4.02
C GLN A 212 20.36 17.02 -2.88
N ALA A 213 19.57 15.99 -3.21
CA ALA A 213 19.08 15.02 -2.23
C ALA A 213 20.25 14.23 -1.60
N LEU A 214 21.24 13.82 -2.39
CA LEU A 214 22.43 13.11 -1.90
C LEU A 214 23.24 13.98 -0.93
N LEU A 215 23.43 15.27 -1.22
CA LEU A 215 24.10 16.20 -0.31
C LEU A 215 23.39 16.35 1.06
N CYS A 216 22.12 15.98 1.14
CA CYS A 216 21.34 16.01 2.37
C CYS A 216 21.47 14.72 3.20
N VAL A 217 22.08 13.64 2.67
CA VAL A 217 22.31 12.39 3.39
C VAL A 217 23.81 12.23 3.72
N PRO A 218 24.21 12.36 5.00
CA PRO A 218 25.63 12.39 5.37
C PRO A 218 26.34 11.03 5.21
N ASP A 219 27.58 11.08 4.72
CA ASP A 219 28.48 9.93 4.60
C ASP A 219 29.14 9.55 5.95
N ASN A 220 29.99 8.51 5.93
CA ASN A 220 30.68 7.96 7.08
C ASN A 220 32.01 8.66 7.43
N GLU A 221 32.31 9.83 6.84
CA GLU A 221 33.51 10.59 7.20
C GLU A 221 33.35 11.28 8.57
N LYS A 222 34.45 11.31 9.34
CA LYS A 222 34.51 12.01 10.64
C LYS A 222 34.35 13.53 10.47
N LEU A 223 33.10 13.98 10.51
CA LEU A 223 32.49 15.28 10.86
C LEU A 223 33.29 16.62 10.97
N TRP A 224 34.63 16.75 10.88
CA TRP A 224 35.31 18.03 11.17
C TRP A 224 36.54 18.48 10.37
N GLN A 225 37.03 17.77 9.35
CA GLN A 225 38.32 18.13 8.73
C GLN A 225 38.25 18.69 7.30
N ALA A 226 37.31 19.63 7.01
CA ALA A 226 37.66 20.94 6.39
C ALA A 226 36.52 21.72 5.70
N ALA A 227 35.42 21.13 5.21
CA ALA A 227 34.53 21.83 4.26
C ALA A 227 33.13 22.26 4.78
N LEU A 228 32.80 22.01 6.05
CA LEU A 228 31.49 22.37 6.64
C LEU A 228 31.48 23.73 7.39
N ARG A 229 32.53 24.56 7.23
CA ARG A 229 32.74 25.78 8.02
C ARG A 229 31.76 26.95 7.79
N ARG A 230 30.66 26.79 7.02
CA ARG A 230 29.66 27.87 6.87
C ARG A 230 28.17 27.50 6.90
N THR A 231 27.79 26.23 7.06
CA THR A 231 26.37 25.84 6.85
C THR A 231 25.82 24.90 7.92
N ARG A 232 26.25 25.06 9.18
CA ARG A 232 25.73 24.23 10.29
C ARG A 232 24.37 24.69 10.83
N LYS A 233 23.90 25.89 10.50
CA LYS A 233 22.54 26.34 10.87
C LYS A 233 21.43 25.84 9.93
N VAL A 234 21.81 25.27 8.78
CA VAL A 234 20.87 24.89 7.69
C VAL A 234 20.28 23.49 7.86
N ALA A 235 20.89 22.61 8.65
CA ALA A 235 20.36 21.26 8.86
C ALA A 235 19.01 21.23 9.59
N GLN A 236 18.61 22.33 10.26
CA GLN A 236 17.30 22.46 10.89
C GLN A 236 16.16 22.69 9.89
N GLY A 237 16.42 23.12 8.65
CA GLY A 237 15.38 23.38 7.66
C GLY A 237 14.72 22.11 7.08
N VAL A 238 15.47 21.00 7.02
CA VAL A 238 14.96 19.69 6.58
C VAL A 238 14.51 18.83 7.76
N SER A 239 15.23 18.88 8.89
CA SER A 239 14.84 18.19 10.14
C SER A 239 13.60 18.85 10.82
N GLY A 240 13.33 20.13 10.53
CA GLY A 240 12.12 20.84 10.99
C GLY A 240 10.81 20.36 10.37
N LEU A 241 10.86 19.55 9.30
CA LEU A 241 9.68 18.87 8.72
C LEU A 241 9.19 17.70 9.59
N VAL A 242 9.92 17.34 10.65
CA VAL A 242 9.77 16.08 11.39
C VAL A 242 8.88 16.18 12.64
N SER A 243 8.35 17.35 13.00
CA SER A 243 7.30 17.41 14.04
C SER A 243 6.17 18.35 13.66
N ALA A 244 5.11 17.81 13.07
CA ALA A 244 3.77 17.88 13.63
C ALA A 244 2.70 17.50 12.59
N VAL A 245 1.81 16.60 13.00
CA VAL A 245 0.41 16.51 12.49
C VAL A 245 -0.40 17.72 13.02
N LYS A 246 0.24 18.89 13.19
CA LYS A 246 -0.32 20.17 13.63
C LYS A 246 0.57 21.31 13.12
N GLY A 247 0.21 21.91 12.00
CA GLY A 247 0.70 23.20 11.51
C GLY A 247 2.20 23.26 11.24
N ILE A 248 2.59 23.14 9.97
CA ILE A 248 3.91 23.58 9.53
C ILE A 248 3.98 25.09 9.81
N ASP A 249 4.96 25.52 10.61
CA ASP A 249 5.27 26.95 10.74
C ASP A 249 5.95 27.42 9.45
N LEU A 250 5.12 27.77 8.47
CA LEU A 250 5.55 28.18 7.14
C LEU A 250 6.48 29.40 7.22
N SER A 251 6.24 30.31 8.16
CA SER A 251 7.06 31.51 8.34
C SER A 251 8.49 31.14 8.72
N ARG A 252 8.66 30.29 9.74
CA ARG A 252 9.98 29.80 10.17
C ARG A 252 10.66 28.94 9.11
N PHE A 253 9.89 28.19 8.32
CA PHE A 253 10.43 27.44 7.20
C PHE A 253 11.01 28.36 6.11
N LEU A 254 10.28 29.42 5.75
CA LEU A 254 10.72 30.42 4.77
C LEU A 254 11.97 31.19 5.27
N GLU A 255 12.02 31.58 6.54
CA GLU A 255 13.23 32.15 7.17
C GLU A 255 14.44 31.21 7.03
N GLY A 256 14.22 29.91 7.27
CA GLY A 256 15.27 28.89 7.09
C GLY A 256 15.77 28.78 5.65
N LEU A 257 14.92 29.02 4.64
CA LEU A 257 15.35 29.07 3.23
C LEU A 257 16.16 30.33 2.93
N GLU A 258 15.82 31.46 3.56
CA GLU A 258 16.53 32.73 3.40
C GLU A 258 17.95 32.61 3.98
N ASP A 259 18.10 32.05 5.17
CA ASP A 259 19.39 31.73 5.80
C ASP A 259 20.31 30.91 4.88
N ILE A 260 19.74 29.93 4.15
CA ILE A 260 20.48 29.12 3.16
C ILE A 260 20.97 30.01 2.02
N GLN A 261 20.09 30.84 1.48
CA GLN A 261 20.37 31.68 0.32
C GLN A 261 21.35 32.82 0.63
N GLU A 262 21.29 33.38 1.84
CA GLU A 262 22.23 34.38 2.36
C GLU A 262 23.61 33.79 2.65
N GLY A 263 23.67 32.61 3.28
CA GLY A 263 24.93 31.88 3.51
C GLY A 263 25.68 31.55 2.21
N LEU A 264 24.96 31.50 1.08
CA LEU A 264 25.49 31.28 -0.27
C LEU A 264 25.85 32.58 -1.03
N ALA A 265 25.35 33.75 -0.60
CA ALA A 265 25.58 35.04 -1.26
C ALA A 265 27.03 35.56 -1.11
N GLY A 266 27.82 34.97 -0.21
CA GLY A 266 29.25 35.29 -0.02
C GLY A 266 30.21 34.68 -1.05
N ALA A 267 29.70 33.99 -2.08
CA ALA A 267 30.46 33.52 -3.24
C ALA A 267 29.98 34.26 -4.51
N PRO A 268 30.83 34.51 -5.52
CA PRO A 268 30.47 35.35 -6.66
C PRO A 268 29.22 34.80 -7.36
N ARG A 269 28.09 35.52 -7.25
CA ARG A 269 26.92 35.28 -8.09
C ARG A 269 27.26 35.81 -9.48
N VAL A 270 27.42 34.93 -10.46
CA VAL A 270 27.44 35.30 -11.89
C VAL A 270 26.01 35.69 -12.29
N LEU A 271 25.54 36.84 -11.82
CA LEU A 271 24.24 37.44 -12.19
C LEU A 271 24.42 38.87 -12.74
N GLY A 272 25.66 39.33 -12.91
CA GLY A 272 25.99 40.70 -13.30
C GLY A 272 25.87 41.06 -14.79
N GLY A 273 25.36 40.16 -15.66
CA GLY A 273 25.48 40.32 -17.12
C GLY A 273 24.19 40.36 -17.94
N ILE A 274 23.01 40.46 -17.33
CA ILE A 274 21.76 40.07 -18.02
C ILE A 274 21.05 41.22 -18.77
N LYS A 275 21.47 42.48 -18.64
CA LYS A 275 20.70 43.61 -19.20
C LYS A 275 20.92 43.96 -20.68
N SER A 276 21.84 43.34 -21.44
CA SER A 276 22.19 43.85 -22.78
C SER A 276 22.24 42.87 -23.96
N VAL A 277 21.90 41.58 -23.80
CA VAL A 277 22.09 40.59 -24.88
C VAL A 277 20.80 40.12 -25.57
N TYR A 278 19.61 40.50 -25.09
CA TYR A 278 18.34 40.06 -25.67
C TYR A 278 18.04 40.56 -27.10
N GLY A 279 18.83 41.49 -27.63
CA GLY A 279 18.53 42.19 -28.88
C GLY A 279 19.03 41.57 -30.20
N ARG A 280 19.77 40.45 -30.21
CA ARG A 280 20.30 39.94 -31.49
C ARG A 280 20.76 38.47 -31.44
N ALA A 281 19.94 37.55 -31.94
CA ALA A 281 20.30 36.31 -32.66
C ALA A 281 19.20 35.24 -32.53
N MET A 282 18.34 35.15 -33.54
CA MET A 282 17.47 33.99 -33.78
C MET A 282 17.81 33.40 -35.15
N SER A 283 18.51 32.25 -35.16
CA SER A 283 18.73 31.43 -36.34
C SER A 283 18.72 29.93 -36.00
N LEU A 284 17.52 29.34 -36.12
CA LEU A 284 17.12 28.04 -36.71
C LEU A 284 17.91 26.72 -36.52
N ALA A 285 18.80 26.56 -35.53
CA ALA A 285 19.25 25.21 -35.09
C ALA A 285 19.43 25.08 -33.56
N THR A 286 18.97 26.08 -32.80
CA THR A 286 19.46 26.35 -31.44
C THR A 286 18.41 26.24 -30.33
N SER A 287 17.15 25.86 -30.60
CA SER A 287 16.11 25.85 -29.55
C SER A 287 16.41 24.85 -28.44
N GLY A 288 16.69 23.58 -28.77
CA GLY A 288 16.97 22.53 -27.77
C GLY A 288 18.29 22.71 -27.02
N ARG A 289 19.37 23.11 -27.70
CA ARG A 289 20.69 23.33 -27.06
C ARG A 289 20.68 24.58 -26.17
N ARG A 290 20.07 25.68 -26.63
CA ARG A 290 19.95 26.92 -25.85
C ARG A 290 19.00 26.76 -24.66
N PHE A 291 17.91 26.03 -24.83
CA PHE A 291 17.01 25.61 -23.74
C PHE A 291 17.77 24.89 -22.63
N LEU A 292 18.58 23.90 -23.02
CA LEU A 292 19.38 23.11 -22.09
C LEU A 292 20.49 23.95 -21.41
N GLU A 293 21.15 24.84 -22.15
CA GLU A 293 22.15 25.77 -21.59
C GLU A 293 21.52 26.71 -20.54
N CYS A 294 20.38 27.32 -20.85
CA CYS A 294 19.63 28.17 -19.91
C CYS A 294 19.16 27.39 -18.66
N LEU A 295 18.81 26.10 -18.81
CA LEU A 295 18.50 25.25 -17.67
C LEU A 295 19.74 25.00 -16.79
N LYS A 296 20.88 24.64 -17.40
CA LYS A 296 22.13 24.35 -16.67
C LYS A 296 22.64 25.54 -15.85
N GLU A 297 22.41 26.78 -16.29
CA GLU A 297 22.77 27.99 -15.55
C GLU A 297 22.09 28.09 -14.16
N GLY A 298 20.91 27.49 -13.99
CA GLY A 298 20.21 27.43 -12.70
C GLY A 298 20.54 26.20 -11.84
N LEU A 299 21.25 25.21 -12.38
CA LEU A 299 21.52 23.95 -11.68
C LEU A 299 22.88 23.95 -10.99
N SER A 300 22.93 23.31 -9.81
CA SER A 300 24.14 23.22 -8.99
C SER A 300 24.48 21.77 -8.65
N PHE A 301 25.73 21.41 -8.93
CA PHE A 301 26.32 20.09 -8.66
C PHE A 301 27.54 20.20 -7.71
N ASN A 302 27.63 21.28 -6.93
CA ASN A 302 28.78 21.50 -6.05
C ASN A 302 28.44 22.06 -4.68
N ARG A 303 27.21 22.57 -4.50
CA ARG A 303 26.73 23.15 -3.24
C ARG A 303 25.24 22.92 -3.07
N LYS A 304 24.81 22.94 -1.81
CA LYS A 304 23.40 22.92 -1.42
C LYS A 304 22.70 24.18 -1.93
N CYS A 305 21.48 24.03 -2.43
CA CYS A 305 20.65 25.12 -2.90
C CYS A 305 19.31 25.18 -2.14
N ALA A 306 18.78 26.38 -1.93
CA ALA A 306 17.51 26.60 -1.23
C ALA A 306 16.29 26.05 -1.98
N TRP A 307 16.37 25.90 -3.32
CA TRP A 307 15.27 25.38 -4.12
C TRP A 307 14.91 23.93 -3.80
N TYR A 308 15.88 23.07 -3.49
CA TYR A 308 15.62 21.66 -3.17
C TYR A 308 14.76 21.48 -1.90
N PRO A 309 15.13 22.03 -0.72
CA PRO A 309 14.29 21.93 0.46
C PRO A 309 12.94 22.64 0.27
N ALA A 310 12.87 23.73 -0.49
CA ALA A 310 11.59 24.38 -0.82
C ALA A 310 10.65 23.44 -1.60
N LEU A 311 11.17 22.70 -2.58
CA LEU A 311 10.41 21.68 -3.31
C LEU A 311 9.95 20.51 -2.41
N ARG A 312 10.79 20.10 -1.44
CA ARG A 312 10.41 19.08 -0.44
C ARG A 312 9.28 19.57 0.48
N GLY A 313 9.32 20.84 0.87
CA GLY A 313 8.22 21.50 1.59
C GLY A 313 6.94 21.51 0.77
N ALA A 314 7.03 21.88 -0.51
CA ALA A 314 5.91 21.84 -1.45
C ALA A 314 5.28 20.44 -1.58
N ASP A 315 6.10 19.38 -1.71
CA ASP A 315 5.60 18.00 -1.79
C ASP A 315 4.82 17.58 -0.54
N THR A 316 5.29 18.03 0.63
CA THR A 316 4.63 17.74 1.91
C THR A 316 3.26 18.43 1.99
N LEU A 317 3.19 19.70 1.58
CA LEU A 317 1.94 20.46 1.56
C LEU A 317 0.92 19.89 0.56
N ILE A 318 1.39 19.52 -0.64
CA ILE A 318 0.55 18.85 -1.65
C ILE A 318 0.01 17.53 -1.12
N ARG A 319 0.87 16.68 -0.55
CA ARG A 319 0.48 15.36 -0.01
C ARG A 319 -0.57 15.46 1.08
N ASN A 320 -0.49 16.50 1.91
CA ASN A 320 -1.44 16.74 2.99
C ASN A 320 -2.70 17.53 2.54
N GLY A 321 -2.79 17.93 1.27
CA GLY A 321 -3.91 18.73 0.75
C GLY A 321 -3.92 20.18 1.21
N HIS A 322 -2.82 20.69 1.77
CA HIS A 322 -2.68 22.08 2.21
C HIS A 322 -2.35 23.01 1.03
N LEU A 323 -3.26 23.07 0.05
CA LEU A 323 -3.00 23.74 -1.24
C LEU A 323 -2.85 25.27 -1.12
N ALA A 324 -3.51 25.89 -0.14
CA ALA A 324 -3.35 27.32 0.15
C ALA A 324 -1.93 27.63 0.66
N GLU A 325 -1.46 26.87 1.64
CA GLU A 325 -0.09 26.98 2.17
C GLU A 325 0.96 26.65 1.10
N PHE A 326 0.68 25.65 0.24
CA PHE A 326 1.51 25.37 -0.91
C PHE A 326 1.66 26.61 -1.81
N ARG A 327 0.55 27.28 -2.16
CA ARG A 327 0.61 28.50 -2.96
C ARG A 327 1.43 29.59 -2.27
N THR A 328 1.21 29.83 -0.98
CA THR A 328 1.99 30.81 -0.20
C THR A 328 3.48 30.49 -0.24
N LEU A 329 3.88 29.23 -0.02
CA LEU A 329 5.27 28.80 -0.09
C LEU A 329 5.88 29.12 -1.46
N VAL A 330 5.18 28.80 -2.55
CA VAL A 330 5.71 29.06 -3.91
C VAL A 330 5.87 30.56 -4.18
N CYS A 331 4.90 31.39 -3.78
CA CYS A 331 4.91 32.83 -4.01
C CYS A 331 5.93 33.58 -3.13
N GLU A 332 6.18 33.11 -1.90
CA GLU A 332 7.02 33.78 -0.91
C GLU A 332 8.43 33.19 -0.78
N ALA A 333 8.70 32.04 -1.38
CA ALA A 333 10.02 31.42 -1.32
C ALA A 333 11.13 32.39 -1.80
N PRO A 334 12.25 32.50 -1.07
CA PRO A 334 13.34 33.41 -1.47
C PRO A 334 14.02 32.95 -2.76
N CYS A 335 13.87 31.67 -3.12
CA CYS A 335 14.30 31.07 -4.38
C CYS A 335 13.22 31.09 -5.47
N ARG A 336 12.11 31.84 -5.34
CA ARG A 336 10.99 31.83 -6.30
C ARG A 336 11.37 32.17 -7.74
N GLN A 337 12.46 32.94 -7.95
CA GLN A 337 13.00 33.27 -9.29
C GLN A 337 14.12 32.33 -9.75
N ASP A 338 14.48 31.33 -8.93
CA ASP A 338 15.45 30.31 -9.31
C ASP A 338 14.85 29.40 -10.40
N PRO A 339 15.49 29.26 -11.58
CA PRO A 339 14.97 28.43 -12.66
C PRO A 339 14.73 26.97 -12.25
N ALA A 340 15.56 26.42 -11.35
CA ALA A 340 15.45 25.03 -10.89
C ALA A 340 14.25 24.84 -9.94
N PHE A 341 13.97 25.86 -9.12
CA PHE A 341 12.78 25.88 -8.27
C PHE A 341 11.52 25.91 -9.14
N GLN A 342 11.44 26.87 -10.06
CA GLN A 342 10.28 27.04 -10.94
C GLN A 342 10.04 25.80 -11.79
N TRP A 343 11.10 25.19 -12.34
CA TRP A 343 10.97 23.95 -13.09
C TRP A 343 10.29 22.83 -12.28
N GLY A 344 10.73 22.65 -11.03
CA GLY A 344 10.17 21.65 -10.12
C GLY A 344 8.73 21.94 -9.71
N ILE A 345 8.38 23.21 -9.54
CA ILE A 345 7.00 23.64 -9.27
C ILE A 345 6.12 23.41 -10.49
N CYS A 346 6.56 23.76 -11.70
CA CYS A 346 5.80 23.51 -12.92
C CYS A 346 5.51 22.01 -13.10
N GLN A 347 6.49 21.15 -12.83
CA GLN A 347 6.27 19.70 -12.85
C GLN A 347 5.17 19.28 -11.86
N ARG A 348 5.23 19.73 -10.60
CA ARG A 348 4.23 19.41 -9.56
C ARG A 348 2.83 19.92 -9.91
N LEU A 349 2.73 21.11 -10.50
CA LEU A 349 1.46 21.65 -10.99
C LEU A 349 0.90 20.84 -12.16
N GLY A 350 1.76 20.38 -13.08
CA GLY A 350 1.36 19.45 -14.14
C GLY A 350 0.85 18.11 -13.59
N GLU A 351 1.55 17.54 -12.60
CA GLU A 351 1.16 16.30 -11.91
C GLU A 351 -0.15 16.47 -11.10
N LEU A 352 -0.37 17.63 -10.47
CA LEU A 352 -1.64 17.98 -9.84
C LEU A 352 -2.78 18.05 -10.87
N ALA A 353 -2.54 18.67 -12.02
CA ALA A 353 -3.55 18.87 -13.06
C ALA A 353 -4.04 17.56 -13.70
N ILE A 354 -3.20 16.53 -13.77
CA ILE A 354 -3.56 15.23 -14.36
C ILE A 354 -4.04 14.19 -13.34
N ASN A 355 -3.85 14.42 -12.05
CA ASN A 355 -4.14 13.40 -11.04
C ASN A 355 -5.65 13.38 -10.71
N PRO A 356 -6.38 12.29 -11.03
CA PRO A 356 -7.82 12.22 -10.85
C PRO A 356 -8.26 12.18 -9.39
N ALA A 357 -7.34 11.97 -8.44
CA ALA A 357 -7.63 12.02 -7.01
C ALA A 357 -8.02 13.43 -6.52
N TRP A 358 -7.61 14.47 -7.25
CA TRP A 358 -7.99 15.86 -6.95
C TRP A 358 -9.26 16.25 -7.68
N ASP A 359 -10.05 17.12 -7.05
CA ASP A 359 -11.28 17.64 -7.62
C ASP A 359 -11.01 18.53 -8.86
N PRO A 360 -12.01 18.70 -9.75
CA PRO A 360 -11.84 19.50 -10.97
C PRO A 360 -11.49 20.98 -10.75
N GLU A 361 -11.78 21.57 -9.59
CA GLU A 361 -11.39 22.95 -9.30
C GLU A 361 -9.91 23.04 -8.98
N THR A 362 -9.40 22.14 -8.14
CA THR A 362 -7.97 22.01 -7.85
C THR A 362 -7.15 21.79 -9.12
N ARG A 363 -7.58 20.87 -10.00
CA ARG A 363 -6.88 20.57 -11.26
C ARG A 363 -6.84 21.79 -12.19
N ARG A 364 -7.96 22.52 -12.33
CA ARG A 364 -8.00 23.77 -13.10
C ARG A 364 -7.18 24.88 -12.46
N GLY A 365 -7.15 24.97 -11.13
CA GLY A 365 -6.33 25.91 -10.38
C GLY A 365 -4.84 25.71 -10.65
N ALA A 366 -4.37 24.46 -10.73
CA ALA A 366 -2.98 24.15 -11.09
C ALA A 366 -2.63 24.62 -12.52
N ILE A 367 -3.53 24.41 -13.49
CA ILE A 367 -3.37 24.89 -14.87
C ILE A 367 -3.35 26.42 -14.92
N ALA A 368 -4.25 27.08 -14.20
CA ALA A 368 -4.28 28.54 -14.12
C ALA A 368 -2.99 29.11 -13.51
N PHE A 369 -2.44 28.45 -12.49
CA PHE A 369 -1.21 28.89 -11.85
C PHE A 369 0.01 28.74 -12.78
N LEU A 370 0.07 27.69 -13.60
CA LEU A 370 1.06 27.60 -14.69
C LEU A 370 0.98 28.80 -15.66
N GLY A 371 -0.23 29.24 -16.01
CA GLY A 371 -0.46 30.42 -16.84
C GLY A 371 0.00 31.73 -16.18
N GLU A 372 -0.20 31.87 -14.87
CA GLU A 372 0.28 33.00 -14.07
C GLU A 372 1.81 33.08 -14.08
N ILE A 373 2.50 31.96 -13.84
CA ILE A 373 3.98 31.87 -13.88
C ILE A 373 4.52 32.26 -15.26
N TYR A 374 3.85 31.85 -16.34
CA TYR A 374 4.25 32.20 -17.71
C TYR A 374 4.06 33.69 -18.06
N SER A 375 2.99 34.29 -17.55
CA SER A 375 2.54 35.63 -17.98
C SER A 375 3.17 36.75 -17.16
N ASN A 376 3.32 36.56 -15.85
CA ASN A 376 3.76 37.59 -14.92
C ASN A 376 5.30 37.63 -14.78
N ASP A 377 5.96 38.17 -15.79
CA ASP A 377 7.43 38.30 -15.84
C ASP A 377 8.01 39.15 -14.69
N ALA A 378 7.22 40.06 -14.11
CA ALA A 378 7.68 40.91 -13.01
C ALA A 378 7.89 40.10 -11.72
N GLU A 379 7.03 39.12 -11.46
CA GLU A 379 7.16 38.23 -10.31
C GLU A 379 8.07 37.03 -10.60
N TRP A 380 7.87 36.35 -11.73
CA TRP A 380 8.50 35.06 -12.01
C TRP A 380 9.76 35.15 -12.87
N GLY A 381 9.99 36.29 -13.53
CA GLY A 381 11.15 36.46 -14.41
C GLY A 381 10.91 35.98 -15.85
N GLN A 382 11.97 35.99 -16.66
CA GLN A 382 11.90 35.80 -18.11
C GLN A 382 12.61 34.53 -18.61
N GLN A 383 12.83 33.55 -17.73
CA GLN A 383 13.60 32.34 -18.00
C GLN A 383 12.94 31.53 -19.14
N THR A 384 13.64 31.42 -20.27
CA THR A 384 13.11 30.75 -21.46
C THR A 384 12.88 29.25 -21.22
N SER A 385 13.75 28.60 -20.44
CA SER A 385 13.64 27.18 -20.09
C SER A 385 12.35 26.86 -19.32
N VAL A 386 12.00 27.69 -18.34
CA VAL A 386 10.77 27.54 -17.56
C VAL A 386 9.53 27.79 -18.42
N LYS A 387 9.54 28.86 -19.22
CA LYS A 387 8.42 29.18 -20.12
C LYS A 387 8.17 28.08 -21.16
N GLN A 388 9.24 27.50 -21.71
CA GLN A 388 9.14 26.36 -22.62
C GLN A 388 8.61 25.11 -21.91
N TRP A 389 9.01 24.85 -20.67
CA TRP A 389 8.49 23.72 -19.89
C TRP A 389 6.99 23.86 -19.60
N ILE A 390 6.53 25.05 -19.22
CA ILE A 390 5.11 25.35 -19.01
C ILE A 390 4.30 25.08 -20.29
N LEU A 391 4.78 25.57 -21.44
CA LEU A 391 4.12 25.32 -22.72
C LEU A 391 4.05 23.82 -23.05
N GLY A 392 5.14 23.07 -22.78
CA GLY A 392 5.17 21.63 -22.95
C GLY A 392 4.11 20.91 -22.12
N ILE A 393 3.98 21.26 -20.83
CA ILE A 393 2.96 20.72 -19.91
C ILE A 393 1.54 21.03 -20.42
N LEU A 394 1.27 22.29 -20.78
CA LEU A 394 -0.05 22.72 -21.26
C LEU A 394 -0.41 22.02 -22.58
N MET A 395 0.55 21.83 -23.48
CA MET A 395 0.35 21.06 -24.71
C MET A 395 0.01 19.61 -24.39
N GLU A 396 0.76 18.94 -23.53
CA GLU A 396 0.44 17.56 -23.11
C GLU A 396 -0.98 17.45 -22.53
N LEU A 397 -1.37 18.38 -21.66
CA LEU A 397 -2.72 18.45 -21.08
C LEU A 397 -3.80 18.64 -22.14
N SER A 398 -3.53 19.44 -23.19
CA SER A 398 -4.46 19.69 -24.29
C SER A 398 -4.73 18.47 -25.18
N PHE A 399 -3.88 17.44 -25.13
CA PHE A 399 -4.10 16.19 -25.87
C PHE A 399 -4.81 15.10 -25.06
N ARG A 400 -5.11 15.35 -23.77
CA ARG A 400 -5.77 14.38 -22.88
C ARG A 400 -7.29 14.50 -22.94
N SER A 401 -8.01 13.48 -22.46
CA SER A 401 -9.47 13.48 -22.40
C SER A 401 -9.97 14.06 -21.06
N GLY A 402 -10.88 15.03 -21.07
CA GLY A 402 -11.46 15.60 -19.83
C GLY A 402 -11.78 17.10 -19.94
N GLY A 403 -12.25 17.70 -18.84
CA GLY A 403 -12.50 19.15 -18.76
C GLY A 403 -11.21 19.98 -18.71
N GLU A 404 -10.11 19.36 -18.29
CA GLU A 404 -8.75 19.91 -18.27
C GLU A 404 -8.25 20.22 -19.67
N MET A 405 -8.63 19.40 -20.65
CA MET A 405 -8.30 19.57 -22.08
C MET A 405 -8.74 20.95 -22.58
N GLN A 406 -10.04 21.25 -22.44
CA GLN A 406 -10.64 22.50 -22.92
C GLN A 406 -10.06 23.73 -22.21
N PHE A 407 -9.79 23.59 -20.90
CA PHE A 407 -9.20 24.67 -20.12
C PHE A 407 -7.75 24.95 -20.53
N ALA A 408 -6.93 23.91 -20.73
CA ALA A 408 -5.56 24.02 -21.22
C ALA A 408 -5.51 24.59 -22.65
N GLU A 409 -6.41 24.15 -23.54
CA GLU A 409 -6.54 24.70 -24.90
C GLU A 409 -6.88 26.19 -24.90
N THR A 410 -7.83 26.59 -24.05
CA THR A 410 -8.22 28.01 -23.91
C THR A 410 -7.03 28.84 -23.44
N LEU A 411 -6.33 28.38 -22.40
CA LEU A 411 -5.14 29.06 -21.89
C LEU A 411 -4.03 29.15 -22.95
N LEU A 412 -3.76 28.07 -23.69
CA LEU A 412 -2.79 28.09 -24.79
C LEU A 412 -3.16 29.10 -25.88
N GLN A 413 -4.44 29.27 -26.18
CA GLN A 413 -4.92 30.27 -27.15
C GLN A 413 -4.73 31.70 -26.63
N ASP A 414 -4.90 31.93 -25.34
CA ASP A 414 -4.68 33.23 -24.71
C ASP A 414 -3.18 33.56 -24.66
N LEU A 415 -2.34 32.61 -24.25
CA LEU A 415 -0.88 32.76 -24.24
C LEU A 415 -0.30 33.00 -25.65
N ARG A 416 -0.93 32.46 -26.70
CA ARG A 416 -0.56 32.74 -28.10
C ARG A 416 -0.75 34.22 -28.47
N LYS A 417 -1.72 34.91 -27.87
CA LYS A 417 -2.05 36.31 -28.16
C LYS A 417 -1.24 37.29 -27.32
N ASP A 418 -0.26 36.82 -26.54
CA ASP A 418 0.63 37.66 -25.74
C ASP A 418 1.30 38.73 -26.63
N GLY A 419 1.34 39.98 -26.13
CA GLY A 419 1.91 41.12 -26.85
C GLY A 419 3.42 41.01 -27.06
N ASP A 420 4.11 40.18 -26.28
CA ASP A 420 5.55 39.96 -26.35
C ASP A 420 5.92 39.11 -27.57
N ALA A 421 6.78 39.64 -28.44
CA ALA A 421 7.25 38.96 -29.64
C ALA A 421 8.09 37.71 -29.34
N ALA A 422 8.90 37.72 -28.28
CA ALA A 422 9.74 36.59 -27.89
C ALA A 422 8.92 35.42 -27.33
N LYS A 423 7.85 35.71 -26.56
CA LYS A 423 6.91 34.69 -26.10
C LYS A 423 6.12 34.05 -27.25
N ARG A 424 5.72 34.85 -28.25
CA ARG A 424 5.04 34.32 -29.46
C ARG A 424 5.95 33.42 -30.29
N GLU A 425 7.22 33.79 -30.45
CA GLU A 425 8.20 32.95 -31.12
C GLU A 425 8.44 31.63 -30.36
N LEU A 426 8.59 31.71 -29.03
CA LEU A 426 8.76 30.53 -28.17
C LEU A 426 7.56 29.58 -28.26
N TYR A 427 6.34 30.11 -28.22
CA TYR A 427 5.11 29.33 -28.42
C TYR A 427 5.12 28.57 -29.74
N GLN A 428 5.50 29.24 -30.83
CA GLN A 428 5.54 28.65 -32.16
C GLN A 428 6.56 27.50 -32.23
N VAL A 429 7.75 27.70 -31.66
CA VAL A 429 8.79 26.66 -31.57
C VAL A 429 8.31 25.45 -30.75
N CYS A 430 7.64 25.66 -29.62
CA CYS A 430 7.11 24.55 -28.81
C CYS A 430 6.04 23.75 -29.57
N ARG A 431 5.17 24.46 -30.30
CA ARG A 431 4.10 23.83 -31.07
C ARG A 431 4.64 22.96 -32.22
N GLU A 432 5.71 23.40 -32.88
CA GLU A 432 6.35 22.66 -33.97
C GLU A 432 7.10 21.42 -33.49
N ASN A 433 7.68 21.46 -32.28
CA ASN A 433 8.39 20.32 -31.69
C ASN A 433 7.45 19.26 -31.08
N GLY A 434 6.17 19.59 -30.87
CA GLY A 434 5.19 18.71 -30.23
C GLY A 434 5.38 18.59 -28.71
N PRO A 435 4.50 17.83 -28.02
CA PRO A 435 4.63 17.58 -26.59
C PRO A 435 5.95 16.84 -26.29
N GLY A 436 6.55 17.14 -25.12
CA GLY A 436 7.81 16.54 -24.70
C GLY A 436 7.73 15.01 -24.57
N ILE A 437 8.88 14.33 -24.74
CA ILE A 437 9.02 12.87 -24.68
C ILE A 437 8.84 12.32 -23.24
N HIS A 438 8.91 13.19 -22.22
CA HIS A 438 8.88 12.79 -20.82
C HIS A 438 7.50 13.02 -20.22
N PRO A 439 6.75 11.94 -19.93
CA PRO A 439 5.37 12.06 -19.48
C PRO A 439 5.29 12.60 -18.05
N LEU A 440 4.32 13.47 -17.80
CA LEU A 440 3.89 13.75 -16.44
C LEU A 440 3.31 12.47 -15.83
N LYS A 441 3.61 12.20 -14.56
CA LYS A 441 3.22 10.94 -13.90
C LYS A 441 1.72 10.86 -13.72
N ILE A 442 1.10 9.83 -14.31
CA ILE A 442 -0.25 9.40 -13.97
C ILE A 442 -0.18 8.00 -13.39
N ALA A 443 -0.90 7.77 -12.28
CA ALA A 443 -1.32 6.43 -11.89
C ALA A 443 -2.37 5.96 -12.92
N SER A 444 -1.93 5.36 -14.03
CA SER A 444 -2.84 4.87 -15.05
C SER A 444 -3.34 3.48 -14.67
N PRO A 445 -4.66 3.26 -14.53
CA PRO A 445 -5.22 1.93 -14.55
C PRO A 445 -5.32 1.48 -16.02
N ALA A 446 -4.59 0.41 -16.38
CA ALA A 446 -4.83 -0.29 -17.62
C ALA A 446 -6.13 -1.10 -17.52
N PRO A 447 -7.07 -1.02 -18.48
CA PRO A 447 -8.22 -1.90 -18.54
C PRO A 447 -7.87 -3.23 -19.23
N GLY A 448 -8.34 -4.37 -18.69
CA GLY A 448 -8.41 -5.63 -19.44
C GLY A 448 -8.30 -6.92 -18.64
N SER A 449 -7.52 -6.95 -17.55
CA SER A 449 -7.33 -8.15 -16.69
C SER A 449 -8.11 -8.03 -15.37
N PRO A 450 -8.57 -9.13 -14.74
CA PRO A 450 -9.12 -9.08 -13.38
C PRO A 450 -8.05 -8.58 -12.40
N SER A 451 -8.44 -7.72 -11.46
CA SER A 451 -7.51 -7.16 -10.46
C SER A 451 -6.88 -8.26 -9.59
N LEU A 452 -5.76 -7.98 -8.93
CA LEU A 452 -5.22 -8.89 -7.90
C LEU A 452 -6.27 -9.16 -6.83
N LEU A 453 -7.01 -8.13 -6.43
CA LEU A 453 -8.11 -8.26 -5.48
C LEU A 453 -9.21 -9.18 -6.00
N ASP A 454 -9.63 -9.04 -7.26
CA ASP A 454 -10.62 -9.94 -7.87
C ASP A 454 -10.17 -11.40 -7.88
N ARG A 455 -8.88 -11.65 -8.14
CA ARG A 455 -8.31 -13.00 -8.10
C ARG A 455 -8.29 -13.58 -6.68
N VAL A 456 -8.05 -12.75 -5.67
CA VAL A 456 -8.10 -13.16 -4.26
C VAL A 456 -9.54 -13.44 -3.83
N GLN A 457 -10.47 -12.52 -4.15
CA GLN A 457 -11.89 -12.64 -3.81
C GLN A 457 -12.64 -13.67 -4.67
N GLY A 458 -12.08 -14.09 -5.80
CA GLY A 458 -12.63 -15.14 -6.67
C GLY A 458 -12.40 -16.56 -6.14
N ARG A 459 -11.59 -16.73 -5.08
CA ARG A 459 -11.53 -17.99 -4.34
C ARG A 459 -12.77 -18.10 -3.47
N PRO A 460 -13.40 -19.28 -3.34
CA PRO A 460 -14.53 -19.46 -2.43
C PRO A 460 -14.10 -19.07 -1.01
N ASP A 461 -14.55 -17.91 -0.52
CA ASP A 461 -14.23 -17.46 0.83
C ASP A 461 -15.02 -18.30 1.82
N VAL A 462 -14.37 -19.28 2.44
CA VAL A 462 -14.99 -20.10 3.48
C VAL A 462 -14.90 -19.46 4.85
N GLU A 463 -13.97 -18.53 5.08
CA GLU A 463 -13.78 -17.93 6.40
C GLU A 463 -14.92 -16.97 6.73
N GLY A 464 -15.44 -16.22 5.75
CA GLY A 464 -16.64 -15.38 5.94
C GLY A 464 -17.80 -16.20 6.50
N ASN A 465 -18.20 -17.26 5.81
CA ASN A 465 -19.28 -18.16 6.24
C ASN A 465 -18.94 -18.88 7.56
N LEU A 466 -17.69 -19.31 7.79
CA LEU A 466 -17.29 -19.94 9.06
C LEU A 466 -17.39 -18.97 10.23
N ARG A 467 -17.10 -17.69 10.04
CA ARG A 467 -17.30 -16.65 11.07
C ARG A 467 -18.77 -16.39 11.33
N GLN A 468 -19.60 -16.34 10.29
CA GLN A 468 -21.05 -16.25 10.46
C GLN A 468 -21.59 -17.44 11.25
N LEU A 469 -21.17 -18.66 10.88
CA LEU A 469 -21.52 -19.88 11.61
C LEU A 469 -21.04 -19.82 13.06
N ARG A 470 -19.79 -19.41 13.32
CA ARG A 470 -19.25 -19.23 14.67
C ARG A 470 -20.06 -18.24 15.49
N ARG A 471 -20.38 -17.05 14.95
CA ARG A 471 -21.21 -16.03 15.62
C ARG A 471 -22.59 -16.59 15.97
N GLN A 472 -23.22 -17.28 15.03
CA GLN A 472 -24.50 -17.95 15.24
C GLN A 472 -24.43 -18.99 16.38
N ARG A 473 -23.45 -19.91 16.33
CA ARG A 473 -23.29 -20.98 17.34
C ARG A 473 -23.00 -20.45 18.73
N LEU A 474 -22.14 -19.44 18.85
CA LEU A 474 -21.84 -18.80 20.13
C LEU A 474 -23.06 -18.06 20.71
N LYS A 475 -23.90 -17.46 19.86
CA LYS A 475 -25.15 -16.81 20.26
C LYS A 475 -26.22 -17.82 20.69
N GLU A 476 -26.38 -18.93 19.95
CA GLU A 476 -27.34 -20.00 20.25
C GLU A 476 -27.12 -20.65 21.62
N ARG A 477 -25.87 -20.70 22.13
CA ARG A 477 -25.57 -21.21 23.46
C ARG A 477 -26.07 -20.30 24.60
N GLY A 478 -25.98 -18.98 24.42
CA GLY A 478 -26.28 -18.00 25.46
C GLY A 478 -25.34 -18.07 26.68
N ALA A 479 -25.72 -17.38 27.77
CA ALA A 479 -24.94 -17.27 29.01
C ALA A 479 -25.25 -18.37 30.06
N GLY A 480 -25.78 -19.52 29.64
CA GLY A 480 -26.17 -20.59 30.55
C GLY A 480 -25.00 -21.15 31.36
N VAL A 481 -25.22 -21.36 32.66
CA VAL A 481 -24.22 -21.96 33.55
C VAL A 481 -23.98 -23.41 33.13
N TYR A 482 -22.73 -23.74 32.80
CA TYR A 482 -22.29 -25.11 32.54
C TYR A 482 -21.60 -25.66 33.78
N ILE A 483 -22.08 -26.80 34.28
CA ILE A 483 -21.45 -27.53 35.38
C ILE A 483 -20.52 -28.59 34.76
N PRO A 484 -19.21 -28.56 35.05
CA PRO A 484 -18.27 -29.56 34.57
C PRO A 484 -18.71 -30.98 34.93
N LEU A 485 -18.68 -31.88 33.94
CA LEU A 485 -19.04 -33.29 34.13
C LEU A 485 -17.80 -34.11 34.48
N GLN A 486 -18.01 -35.14 35.30
CA GLN A 486 -17.05 -36.21 35.50
C GLN A 486 -17.45 -37.44 34.68
N ALA A 487 -16.46 -38.21 34.25
CA ALA A 487 -16.66 -39.41 33.46
C ALA A 487 -15.73 -40.53 33.95
N LYS A 488 -16.03 -41.75 33.51
CA LYS A 488 -15.20 -42.93 33.71
C LYS A 488 -14.78 -43.48 32.35
N ALA A 489 -13.64 -44.17 32.31
CA ALA A 489 -13.12 -44.76 31.08
C ALA A 489 -14.03 -45.84 30.46
N SER A 490 -14.89 -46.50 31.26
CA SER A 490 -15.86 -47.47 30.75
C SER A 490 -17.04 -47.65 31.72
N LEU A 491 -18.10 -48.31 31.26
CA LEU A 491 -19.27 -48.69 32.08
C LEU A 491 -18.92 -49.54 33.30
N GLN A 492 -17.78 -50.26 33.26
CA GLN A 492 -17.36 -51.21 34.29
C GLN A 492 -16.37 -50.60 35.30
N ALA A 493 -15.93 -49.36 35.08
CA ALA A 493 -14.96 -48.69 35.95
C ALA A 493 -15.58 -48.17 37.26
N SER A 494 -14.76 -48.09 38.31
CA SER A 494 -15.17 -47.64 39.65
C SER A 494 -15.51 -46.14 39.69
N ASP A 495 -16.46 -45.73 40.53
CA ASP A 495 -16.74 -44.31 40.83
C ASP A 495 -15.53 -43.56 41.39
N GLU A 496 -14.60 -44.29 42.02
CA GLU A 496 -13.35 -43.73 42.56
C GLU A 496 -12.33 -43.35 41.47
N THR A 497 -12.58 -43.77 40.22
CA THR A 497 -11.71 -43.49 39.05
C THR A 497 -12.26 -42.41 38.14
N CYS A 498 -13.20 -41.60 38.63
CA CYS A 498 -13.79 -40.51 37.86
C CYS A 498 -12.77 -39.42 37.54
N VAL A 499 -12.76 -38.99 36.28
CA VAL A 499 -11.90 -37.95 35.71
C VAL A 499 -12.76 -36.83 35.13
N ALA A 500 -12.20 -35.63 35.00
CA ALA A 500 -12.93 -34.51 34.39
C ALA A 500 -13.12 -34.78 32.89
N LEU A 501 -14.37 -34.82 32.43
CA LEU A 501 -14.69 -35.21 31.04
C LEU A 501 -14.07 -34.26 30.01
N MET A 502 -13.90 -32.97 30.34
CA MET A 502 -13.26 -32.02 29.45
C MET A 502 -11.76 -32.30 29.26
N GLU A 503 -11.06 -32.76 30.30
CA GLU A 503 -9.63 -33.08 30.23
C GLU A 503 -9.39 -34.31 29.35
N GLU A 504 -10.18 -35.36 29.55
CA GLU A 504 -10.18 -36.56 28.70
C GLU A 504 -10.50 -36.24 27.23
N MET A 505 -11.43 -35.31 27.01
CA MET A 505 -11.77 -34.87 25.65
C MET A 505 -10.61 -34.11 25.00
N GLU A 506 -9.89 -33.27 25.75
CA GLU A 506 -8.70 -32.59 25.24
C GLU A 506 -7.59 -33.58 24.88
N GLU A 507 -7.34 -34.58 25.72
CA GLU A 507 -6.39 -35.67 25.42
C GLU A 507 -6.80 -36.47 24.18
N PHE A 508 -8.09 -36.82 24.06
CA PHE A 508 -8.63 -37.47 22.86
C PHE A 508 -8.38 -36.63 21.60
N LEU A 509 -8.64 -35.32 21.66
CA LEU A 509 -8.47 -34.41 20.53
C LEU A 509 -7.00 -34.27 20.11
N GLU A 510 -6.04 -34.49 21.00
CA GLU A 510 -4.60 -34.49 20.72
C GLU A 510 -4.06 -35.87 20.29
N SER A 511 -4.75 -36.95 20.66
CA SER A 511 -4.34 -38.33 20.34
C SER A 511 -4.52 -38.73 18.87
N ASN A 512 -4.14 -39.95 18.51
CA ASN A 512 -4.43 -40.54 17.18
C ASN A 512 -5.82 -41.18 17.09
N GLN A 513 -6.61 -41.19 18.17
CA GLN A 513 -7.96 -41.74 18.16
C GLN A 513 -8.90 -40.86 17.34
N VAL A 514 -9.85 -41.49 16.64
CA VAL A 514 -10.75 -40.81 15.69
C VAL A 514 -12.21 -40.77 16.12
N VAL A 515 -12.64 -41.67 17.02
CA VAL A 515 -14.01 -41.72 17.57
C VAL A 515 -13.98 -41.73 19.10
N PHE A 516 -14.77 -40.86 19.73
CA PHE A 516 -15.02 -40.82 21.17
C PHE A 516 -16.51 -41.09 21.43
N LEU A 517 -16.81 -42.19 22.12
CA LEU A 517 -18.18 -42.58 22.47
C LEU A 517 -18.52 -42.08 23.89
N LEU A 518 -19.41 -41.10 23.99
CA LEU A 518 -19.86 -40.52 25.25
C LEU A 518 -21.16 -41.19 25.73
N LEU A 519 -21.08 -41.85 26.87
CA LEU A 519 -22.20 -42.60 27.46
C LEU A 519 -22.71 -41.95 28.74
N GLY A 520 -23.95 -42.25 29.06
CA GLY A 520 -24.60 -41.79 30.28
C GLY A 520 -26.11 -41.95 30.19
N ASP A 521 -26.77 -41.90 31.33
CA ASP A 521 -28.21 -42.09 31.41
C ASP A 521 -28.96 -40.87 30.84
N SER A 522 -30.28 -41.00 30.69
CA SER A 522 -31.13 -39.86 30.35
C SER A 522 -30.96 -38.75 31.39
N GLY A 523 -30.77 -37.50 30.95
CA GLY A 523 -30.56 -36.36 31.85
C GLY A 523 -29.14 -36.22 32.43
N ALA A 524 -28.19 -37.10 32.11
CA ALA A 524 -26.80 -37.04 32.62
C ALA A 524 -25.97 -35.83 32.11
N GLY A 525 -26.55 -34.93 31.32
CA GLY A 525 -25.88 -33.70 30.85
C GLY A 525 -25.07 -33.83 29.56
N LYS A 526 -25.11 -34.98 28.86
CA LYS A 526 -24.36 -35.24 27.60
C LYS A 526 -24.53 -34.13 26.55
N SER A 527 -25.77 -33.76 26.22
CA SER A 527 -26.06 -32.70 25.25
C SER A 527 -25.53 -31.33 25.70
N THR A 528 -25.59 -31.04 27.00
CA THR A 528 -25.06 -29.81 27.58
C THR A 528 -23.53 -29.77 27.47
N PHE A 529 -22.85 -30.89 27.74
CA PHE A 529 -21.42 -31.03 27.52
C PHE A 529 -21.05 -30.85 26.05
N ASN A 530 -21.74 -31.52 25.13
CA ASN A 530 -21.50 -31.41 23.69
C ASN A 530 -21.57 -29.95 23.18
N ARG A 531 -22.55 -29.18 23.66
CA ARG A 531 -22.64 -27.74 23.36
C ARG A 531 -21.54 -26.91 24.01
N ALA A 532 -21.12 -27.27 25.23
CA ALA A 532 -20.00 -26.60 25.91
C ALA A 532 -18.67 -26.87 25.20
N LEU A 533 -18.46 -28.09 24.72
CA LEU A 533 -17.32 -28.50 23.91
C LEU A 533 -17.28 -27.70 22.59
N GLU A 534 -18.38 -27.65 21.84
CA GLU A 534 -18.46 -26.88 20.60
C GLU A 534 -18.08 -25.40 20.82
N CYS A 535 -18.61 -24.80 21.89
CA CYS A 535 -18.29 -23.42 22.25
C CYS A 535 -16.82 -23.22 22.62
N SER A 536 -16.23 -24.14 23.38
CA SER A 536 -14.80 -24.12 23.72
C SER A 536 -13.94 -24.18 22.46
N LEU A 537 -14.26 -25.09 21.54
CA LEU A 537 -13.54 -25.26 20.27
C LEU A 537 -13.69 -24.03 19.37
N TRP A 538 -14.89 -23.44 19.26
CA TRP A 538 -15.08 -22.19 18.52
C TRP A 538 -14.33 -21.00 19.14
N LYS A 539 -14.14 -20.97 20.46
CA LYS A 539 -13.30 -19.96 21.12
C LYS A 539 -11.82 -20.16 20.83
N LYS A 540 -11.35 -21.41 20.75
CA LYS A 540 -9.96 -21.78 20.43
C LYS A 540 -9.64 -21.78 18.92
N TYR A 541 -10.64 -21.73 18.03
CA TYR A 541 -10.47 -21.79 16.58
C TYR A 541 -9.51 -20.70 16.06
N LYS A 542 -8.54 -21.12 15.23
CA LYS A 542 -7.58 -20.25 14.52
C LYS A 542 -7.75 -20.43 13.02
N LYS A 543 -7.68 -19.35 12.23
CA LYS A 543 -7.79 -19.42 10.76
C LYS A 543 -6.77 -20.39 10.15
N LYS A 544 -7.12 -21.03 9.03
CA LYS A 544 -6.28 -21.92 8.18
C LYS A 544 -5.69 -23.18 8.85
N SER A 545 -5.49 -23.20 10.16
CA SER A 545 -4.92 -24.32 10.94
C SER A 545 -5.86 -24.87 12.01
N GLY A 546 -6.91 -24.13 12.37
CA GLY A 546 -7.89 -24.53 13.37
C GLY A 546 -8.82 -25.62 12.86
N VAL A 547 -9.23 -26.45 13.81
CA VAL A 547 -10.21 -27.52 13.61
C VAL A 547 -11.61 -26.93 13.74
N ILE A 548 -12.49 -27.23 12.79
CA ILE A 548 -13.85 -26.69 12.70
C ILE A 548 -14.78 -27.58 13.53
N PRO A 549 -15.31 -27.11 14.67
CA PRO A 549 -16.30 -27.89 15.42
C PRO A 549 -17.66 -27.77 14.74
N LEU A 550 -18.38 -28.89 14.65
CA LEU A 550 -19.70 -28.95 14.04
C LEU A 550 -20.63 -29.79 14.92
N TYR A 551 -21.50 -29.11 15.69
CA TYR A 551 -22.55 -29.79 16.45
C TYR A 551 -23.69 -30.23 15.53
N ILE A 552 -24.08 -31.50 15.69
CA ILE A 552 -25.11 -32.16 14.89
C ILE A 552 -26.04 -32.90 15.83
N SER A 553 -27.27 -32.40 15.96
CA SER A 553 -28.35 -33.16 16.60
C SER A 553 -28.81 -34.26 15.64
N LEU A 554 -28.48 -35.51 15.95
CA LEU A 554 -28.79 -36.66 15.11
C LEU A 554 -30.31 -36.89 14.94
N PRO A 555 -31.17 -36.67 15.95
CA PRO A 555 -32.62 -36.78 15.77
C PRO A 555 -33.21 -35.71 14.82
N ALA A 556 -32.51 -34.59 14.64
CA ALA A 556 -32.99 -33.45 13.86
C ALA A 556 -32.47 -33.44 12.41
N ILE A 557 -31.64 -34.42 12.02
CA ILE A 557 -31.09 -34.51 10.66
C ILE A 557 -31.69 -35.70 9.93
N ASP A 558 -32.12 -35.47 8.69
CA ASP A 558 -32.60 -36.55 7.83
C ASP A 558 -31.42 -37.38 7.30
N LYS A 559 -31.52 -38.71 7.42
CA LYS A 559 -30.53 -39.69 6.96
C LYS A 559 -29.09 -39.32 7.35
N PRO A 560 -28.74 -39.30 8.65
CA PRO A 560 -27.39 -38.97 9.13
C PRO A 560 -26.30 -39.91 8.60
N GLU A 561 -26.66 -41.09 8.09
CA GLU A 561 -25.75 -42.01 7.43
C GLU A 561 -25.21 -41.51 6.08
N HIS A 562 -25.74 -40.39 5.56
CA HIS A 562 -25.30 -39.82 4.28
C HIS A 562 -25.07 -38.31 4.34
N ASP A 563 -23.89 -37.86 3.89
CA ASP A 563 -23.49 -36.46 3.68
C ASP A 563 -23.79 -35.54 4.88
N MET A 564 -23.64 -36.06 6.10
CA MET A 564 -24.06 -35.37 7.31
C MET A 564 -23.41 -33.99 7.46
N ILE A 565 -22.12 -33.87 7.14
CA ILE A 565 -21.36 -32.62 7.20
C ILE A 565 -21.85 -31.64 6.14
N ALA A 566 -21.94 -32.07 4.87
CA ALA A 566 -22.38 -31.22 3.78
C ALA A 566 -23.82 -30.71 3.97
N LYS A 567 -24.73 -31.55 4.48
CA LYS A 567 -26.11 -31.14 4.84
C LYS A 567 -26.12 -30.02 5.87
N GLN A 568 -25.29 -30.13 6.91
CA GLN A 568 -25.20 -29.08 7.93
C GLN A 568 -24.58 -27.79 7.39
N LEU A 569 -23.54 -27.89 6.55
CA LEU A 569 -22.94 -26.73 5.91
C LEU A 569 -23.91 -26.02 4.94
N ARG A 570 -24.69 -26.76 4.16
CA ARG A 570 -25.76 -26.17 3.31
C ARG A 570 -26.82 -25.45 4.13
N LYS A 571 -27.20 -26.01 5.28
CA LYS A 571 -28.13 -25.36 6.22
C LYS A 571 -27.55 -24.05 6.78
N ALA A 572 -26.23 -23.95 6.86
CA ALA A 572 -25.49 -22.74 7.20
C ALA A 572 -25.09 -21.89 5.96
N GLU A 573 -25.78 -22.08 4.83
CA GLU A 573 -25.65 -21.26 3.61
C GLU A 573 -24.28 -21.35 2.90
N PHE A 574 -23.52 -22.43 3.14
CA PHE A 574 -22.30 -22.71 2.35
C PHE A 574 -22.66 -23.23 0.96
N THR A 575 -21.99 -22.70 -0.06
CA THR A 575 -22.10 -23.10 -1.46
C THR A 575 -21.31 -24.39 -1.76
N GLU A 576 -21.66 -25.13 -2.82
CA GLU A 576 -20.94 -26.36 -3.20
C GLU A 576 -19.42 -26.17 -3.41
N PRO A 577 -18.93 -25.07 -4.05
CA PRO A 577 -17.49 -24.81 -4.14
C PRO A 577 -16.83 -24.63 -2.77
N GLN A 578 -17.49 -23.95 -1.83
CA GLN A 578 -17.00 -23.78 -0.46
C GLN A 578 -16.98 -25.13 0.28
N ILE A 579 -18.03 -25.93 0.17
CA ILE A 579 -18.10 -27.26 0.79
C ILE A 579 -16.97 -28.17 0.25
N LYS A 580 -16.70 -28.12 -1.05
CA LYS A 580 -15.59 -28.88 -1.66
C LYS A 580 -14.22 -28.40 -1.15
N GLU A 581 -14.03 -27.09 -1.01
CA GLU A 581 -12.82 -26.50 -0.43
C GLU A 581 -12.62 -26.95 1.03
N LEU A 582 -13.68 -26.89 1.84
CA LEU A 582 -13.68 -27.37 3.23
C LEU A 582 -13.33 -28.86 3.33
N LYS A 583 -13.93 -29.68 2.47
CA LYS A 583 -13.73 -31.13 2.42
C LYS A 583 -12.27 -31.49 2.12
N LEU A 584 -11.65 -30.79 1.17
CA LEU A 584 -10.29 -31.09 0.72
C LEU A 584 -9.18 -30.54 1.65
N HIS A 585 -9.45 -29.46 2.37
CA HIS A 585 -8.39 -28.68 3.02
C HIS A 585 -8.56 -28.44 4.52
N ARG A 586 -9.72 -28.79 5.11
CA ARG A 586 -10.00 -28.45 6.52
C ARG A 586 -10.31 -29.69 7.34
N LYS A 587 -10.03 -29.58 8.65
CA LYS A 587 -10.26 -30.62 9.64
C LYS A 587 -11.47 -30.28 10.50
N PHE A 588 -12.25 -31.29 10.87
CA PHE A 588 -13.47 -31.15 11.65
C PHE A 588 -13.42 -31.92 12.97
N VAL A 589 -14.16 -31.42 13.95
CA VAL A 589 -14.61 -32.19 15.13
C VAL A 589 -16.13 -32.24 15.05
N LEU A 590 -16.65 -33.41 14.70
CA LEU A 590 -18.09 -33.66 14.63
C LEU A 590 -18.58 -34.00 16.02
N ILE A 591 -19.55 -33.24 16.51
CA ILE A 591 -20.17 -33.46 17.82
C ILE A 591 -21.60 -33.93 17.57
N CYS A 592 -21.75 -35.25 17.46
CA CYS A 592 -22.98 -35.93 17.11
C CYS A 592 -23.76 -36.28 18.38
N ASP A 593 -24.94 -35.69 18.54
CA ASP A 593 -25.72 -35.76 19.77
C ASP A 593 -27.01 -36.55 19.59
N GLY A 594 -27.23 -37.55 20.45
CA GLY A 594 -28.46 -38.35 20.51
C GLY A 594 -28.53 -39.48 19.48
N TYR A 595 -27.53 -40.37 19.46
CA TYR A 595 -27.53 -41.51 18.53
C TYR A 595 -28.72 -42.46 18.77
N ASP A 596 -29.03 -42.78 20.03
CA ASP A 596 -30.16 -43.61 20.43
C ASP A 596 -31.51 -43.03 19.99
N GLU A 597 -31.64 -41.71 19.98
CA GLU A 597 -32.86 -40.99 19.61
C GLU A 597 -33.07 -40.89 18.09
N SER A 598 -32.03 -41.17 17.30
CA SER A 598 -32.05 -41.06 15.84
C SER A 598 -32.50 -42.33 15.10
N GLN A 599 -32.83 -43.40 15.84
CA GLN A 599 -33.17 -44.74 15.29
C GLN A 599 -32.10 -45.33 14.35
N GLN A 600 -30.86 -44.86 14.44
CA GLN A 600 -29.77 -45.30 13.58
C GLN A 600 -29.23 -46.66 14.01
N THR A 601 -28.99 -47.52 13.04
CA THR A 601 -28.35 -48.83 13.21
C THR A 601 -26.99 -48.92 12.55
N HIS A 602 -26.56 -47.86 11.87
CA HIS A 602 -25.35 -47.82 11.07
C HIS A 602 -24.20 -47.10 11.76
N ASN A 603 -22.99 -47.55 11.45
CA ASN A 603 -21.77 -46.84 11.81
C ASN A 603 -21.64 -45.54 11.01
N LEU A 604 -21.93 -44.41 11.65
CA LEU A 604 -21.93 -43.10 11.01
C LEU A 604 -20.53 -42.65 10.57
N TYR A 605 -19.47 -43.13 11.22
CA TYR A 605 -18.09 -42.86 10.84
C TYR A 605 -17.77 -43.47 9.47
N ILE A 606 -18.07 -44.76 9.31
CA ILE A 606 -17.85 -45.50 8.06
C ILE A 606 -18.80 -45.01 6.95
N ARG A 607 -20.10 -44.85 7.25
CA ARG A 607 -21.09 -44.47 6.23
C ARG A 607 -20.90 -43.05 5.66
N ASN A 608 -20.27 -42.15 6.40
CA ASN A 608 -19.89 -40.82 5.92
C ASN A 608 -18.45 -40.74 5.40
N HIS A 609 -17.77 -41.89 5.24
CA HIS A 609 -16.43 -42.00 4.66
C HIS A 609 -15.38 -41.10 5.35
N LEU A 610 -15.46 -40.98 6.68
CA LEU A 610 -14.59 -40.06 7.41
C LEU A 610 -13.14 -40.57 7.39
N ASN A 611 -12.21 -39.66 7.11
CA ASN A 611 -10.77 -39.91 6.95
C ASN A 611 -10.38 -40.85 5.80
N GLU A 612 -11.27 -41.14 4.85
CA GLU A 612 -10.90 -41.80 3.60
C GLU A 612 -10.17 -40.84 2.63
N PRO A 613 -9.34 -41.34 1.68
CA PRO A 613 -8.62 -40.48 0.74
C PRO A 613 -9.55 -39.60 -0.11
N GLY A 614 -9.40 -38.27 -0.01
CA GLY A 614 -10.23 -37.30 -0.73
C GLY A 614 -11.57 -36.98 -0.06
N GLU A 615 -11.83 -37.58 1.10
CA GLU A 615 -13.03 -37.37 1.91
C GLU A 615 -12.76 -36.48 3.14
N TRP A 616 -13.77 -36.28 3.99
CA TRP A 616 -13.73 -35.37 5.13
C TRP A 616 -12.68 -35.80 6.17
N GLN A 617 -11.80 -34.89 6.56
CA GLN A 617 -10.87 -35.10 7.68
C GLN A 617 -11.56 -34.75 9.00
N ALA A 618 -11.94 -35.73 9.81
CA ALA A 618 -12.72 -35.50 11.01
C ALA A 618 -12.37 -36.43 12.17
N LYS A 619 -12.44 -35.89 13.39
CA LYS A 619 -12.69 -36.66 14.61
C LYS A 619 -14.18 -36.60 14.94
N MET A 620 -14.72 -37.68 15.49
CA MET A 620 -16.13 -37.80 15.85
C MET A 620 -16.28 -37.99 17.36
N VAL A 621 -17.06 -37.14 17.99
CA VAL A 621 -17.59 -37.31 19.35
C VAL A 621 -19.05 -37.66 19.19
N ILE A 622 -19.48 -38.81 19.71
CA ILE A 622 -20.85 -39.30 19.54
C ILE A 622 -21.46 -39.66 20.90
N SER A 623 -22.63 -39.08 21.20
CA SER A 623 -23.35 -39.36 22.45
C SER A 623 -24.44 -40.41 22.26
N CYS A 624 -24.57 -41.30 23.25
CA CYS A 624 -25.59 -42.34 23.28
C CYS A 624 -26.02 -42.61 24.73
N ARG A 625 -27.28 -43.01 24.94
CA ARG A 625 -27.70 -43.53 26.26
C ARG A 625 -27.07 -44.88 26.57
N SER A 626 -26.63 -45.05 27.82
CA SER A 626 -26.03 -46.31 28.28
C SER A 626 -26.95 -47.52 28.07
N GLU A 627 -28.27 -47.33 28.21
CA GLU A 627 -29.27 -48.39 28.06
C GLU A 627 -29.39 -48.93 26.63
N TYR A 628 -28.90 -48.18 25.62
CA TYR A 628 -28.98 -48.52 24.20
C TYR A 628 -27.71 -49.19 23.67
N ILE A 629 -26.74 -49.47 24.54
CA ILE A 629 -25.56 -50.26 24.21
C ILE A 629 -25.90 -51.74 24.29
N GLY A 630 -25.96 -52.37 23.11
CA GLY A 630 -25.96 -53.83 22.97
C GLY A 630 -24.54 -54.40 23.04
N ILE A 631 -24.43 -55.73 23.12
CA ILE A 631 -23.15 -56.46 23.08
C ILE A 631 -22.40 -56.18 21.76
N ASP A 632 -23.13 -55.87 20.69
CA ASP A 632 -22.71 -55.54 19.33
C ASP A 632 -22.41 -54.04 19.10
N TYR A 633 -22.33 -53.20 20.14
CA TYR A 633 -22.18 -51.74 19.95
C TYR A 633 -20.94 -51.35 19.13
N ARG A 634 -19.89 -52.17 19.15
CA ARG A 634 -18.67 -51.94 18.37
C ARG A 634 -18.97 -51.84 16.87
N ASP A 635 -19.90 -52.63 16.35
CA ASP A 635 -20.29 -52.58 14.94
C ASP A 635 -20.88 -51.22 14.54
N ARG A 636 -21.42 -50.46 15.52
CA ARG A 636 -22.06 -49.15 15.33
C ARG A 636 -21.14 -47.97 15.53
N PHE A 637 -20.01 -48.13 16.23
CA PHE A 637 -19.17 -46.99 16.63
C PHE A 637 -17.68 -47.17 16.35
N GLN A 638 -17.19 -48.41 16.24
CA GLN A 638 -15.77 -48.67 16.02
C GLN A 638 -15.40 -48.39 14.56
N PRO A 639 -14.39 -47.56 14.27
CA PRO A 639 -13.84 -47.43 12.92
C PRO A 639 -13.34 -48.77 12.38
N SER A 640 -13.37 -48.95 11.07
CA SER A 640 -12.66 -50.04 10.40
C SER A 640 -11.15 -49.76 10.43
N ASP A 641 -10.36 -50.77 10.82
CA ASP A 641 -8.89 -50.68 10.88
C ASP A 641 -8.21 -50.38 9.53
#